data_AF-A0AA42YM34-F1
#
_entry.id   AF-A0AA42YM34-F1
#
_cell.length_a   1.000
_cell.length_b   1.000
_cell.length_c   1.000
_cell.angle_alpha   90.00
_cell.angle_beta   90.00
_cell.angle_gamma   90.00
#
_symmetry.space_group_name_H-M   'P 1'
#
loop_
_entity.id
_entity.type
_entity.pdbx_description
1 polymer ?
#
loop_
_entity_poly.entity_id
_entity_poly.type
_entity_poly.pdbx_seq_one_letter_code
_entity_poly.pdbx_strand_id
1 'polypeptide(L)'
;MKGYFIRSISVLFLSLYFLLHFNNVAASPHPSNKKSYKGTISRIVSITTHKSKGQTIVSVLGDGKISEYIAKPLKAPPRIVVDIFCAARLLKGTSKVVENSDIKIIRTGYHTQKIRIVFDVKGSVVPSFTDKPVDNELIITLKSKEGEDKKEYDNTPSVIEETMDVPSVIVKTKDLTTFKKNESVKVSDISKDIENPHKKKALEEVTPLISETPGNQKVGAPEKETEHVFKKQNRSKEDGLTKTSPEEKLTQMVEDDGKEDTSVYLKCLDTYKAKDWEGAIENLTRLIKTYPDGRYTEKAYFILAKSYNHLNTDFVSVQNKEIKSHYEDAISRFPTSEYVPDALFSIGNLYFYLKNYYEALGYYNLVLKKDKGSILRVKALMQKVKVLLLKHRREDALSALDELETLTSEYPNLYERKEAKKEKAKILYEMNKFNRSLKILNELNKEDPETIYKHPEISLYIGYNYYQLGDNQKARESLYRYYNTCPEREINHLVLNQIGDTYRNEGMIEDAVKFYRMVLERYPDTDGAIISKIRLAEQQEDKDWIEKTRKEMGSPKKIYENIVNDSVEKKDEKNPLMQLSMLKLGITYQKEKEYGKSLKVLKELLEKYPRTSLKKELLHALMVTIEGMLKKEMKNHNYINIINLYLKDEKIFSMVNAPELFLPVARAFVYINLDDMAIEVFKKADILFADNDKPADLLFSMGKYLFEQDNIEGAFKRFDILIANHPYSKFASEAYQLQGSILLKQKQYKLAADTFIKALKYPIPKCQRAWLLIDKAKALTGSNAKESALMAMNEVNEIKKDCDLTDFNIDQELGDLYLSLGDVRKALNIFNQVIQTTTESSNKNSLKLKLAECYWRLDKKEDSLALYNQIMSLNDPFWSNLAKERMDEIQFDKDNMTERLN
;
A
#
# COMPACT_ATOMS: atom_id res chain seq x y z
N MET A 1 -8.83 -15.77 8.10
CA MET A 1 -7.90 -14.63 7.90
C MET A 1 -6.92 -14.79 6.72
N LYS A 2 -6.25 -15.95 6.52
CA LYS A 2 -5.19 -16.11 5.49
C LYS A 2 -5.53 -15.63 4.06
N GLY A 3 -6.77 -15.76 3.58
CA GLY A 3 -7.17 -15.34 2.22
C GLY A 3 -7.42 -13.83 2.01
N TYR A 4 -7.71 -13.06 3.06
CA TYR A 4 -8.02 -11.62 2.92
C TYR A 4 -6.77 -10.74 2.77
N PHE A 5 -5.63 -11.19 3.29
CA PHE A 5 -4.37 -10.44 3.28
C PHE A 5 -3.80 -10.29 1.85
N ILE A 6 -3.86 -11.37 1.06
CA ILE A 6 -3.35 -11.41 -0.32
C ILE A 6 -4.17 -10.49 -1.25
N ARG A 7 -5.50 -10.43 -1.07
CA ARG A 7 -6.36 -9.49 -1.82
C ARG A 7 -6.08 -8.03 -1.46
N SER A 8 -5.70 -7.73 -0.22
CA SER A 8 -5.52 -6.35 0.27
C SER A 8 -4.27 -5.67 -0.29
N ILE A 9 -3.16 -6.42 -0.44
CA ILE A 9 -1.89 -5.90 -0.99
C ILE A 9 -2.06 -5.48 -2.46
N SER A 10 -2.87 -6.22 -3.23
CA SER A 10 -3.16 -5.91 -4.64
C SER A 10 -3.90 -4.59 -4.85
N VAL A 11 -4.78 -4.21 -3.92
CA VAL A 11 -5.55 -2.94 -3.97
C VAL A 11 -4.68 -1.75 -3.54
N LEU A 12 -3.85 -1.93 -2.52
CA LEU A 12 -2.85 -0.95 -2.10
C LEU A 12 -1.93 -0.54 -3.25
N PHE A 13 -1.54 -1.49 -4.11
CA PHE A 13 -0.54 -1.27 -5.16
C PHE A 13 -0.91 -0.21 -6.20
N LEU A 14 -2.17 -0.19 -6.68
CA LEU A 14 -2.58 0.85 -7.63
C LEU A 14 -2.65 2.22 -6.94
N SER A 15 -3.22 2.28 -5.73
CA SER A 15 -3.33 3.54 -4.99
C SER A 15 -1.96 4.17 -4.75
N LEU A 16 -0.95 3.36 -4.38
CA LEU A 16 0.37 3.86 -4.04
C LEU A 16 1.18 4.30 -5.28
N TYR A 17 1.07 3.57 -6.40
CA TYR A 17 1.74 3.95 -7.66
C TYR A 17 1.18 5.27 -8.22
N PHE A 18 -0.15 5.43 -8.24
CA PHE A 18 -0.81 6.69 -8.63
C PHE A 18 -0.53 7.84 -7.64
N LEU A 19 -0.36 7.57 -6.35
CA LEU A 19 0.00 8.57 -5.34
C LEU A 19 1.45 9.09 -5.46
N LEU A 20 2.39 8.29 -5.98
CA LEU A 20 3.82 8.58 -5.89
C LEU A 20 4.48 9.10 -7.17
N HIS A 21 3.92 8.88 -8.37
CA HIS A 21 4.65 9.08 -9.65
C HIS A 21 3.96 10.00 -10.69
N PHE A 22 2.94 10.78 -10.33
CA PHE A 22 2.40 11.83 -11.21
C PHE A 22 2.98 13.22 -10.92
N ASN A 23 4.22 13.44 -11.35
CA ASN A 23 4.74 14.79 -11.62
C ASN A 23 5.20 14.86 -13.08
N ASN A 24 4.47 15.63 -13.89
CA ASN A 24 4.76 15.95 -15.30
C ASN A 24 5.11 14.77 -16.22
N VAL A 25 4.10 14.26 -16.95
CA VAL A 25 4.32 13.72 -18.30
C VAL A 25 4.57 14.90 -19.25
N ALA A 26 5.70 15.58 -19.04
CA ALA A 26 6.28 16.49 -20.00
C ALA A 26 7.21 15.67 -20.89
N ALA A 27 6.99 15.74 -22.20
CA ALA A 27 7.77 14.95 -23.17
C ALA A 27 9.27 15.19 -22.98
N SER A 28 9.98 14.14 -22.56
CA SER A 28 11.44 14.06 -22.56
C SER A 28 11.84 13.01 -23.60
N PRO A 29 12.88 13.26 -24.41
CA PRO A 29 13.17 12.42 -25.56
C PRO A 29 13.65 11.03 -25.14
N HIS A 30 13.19 9.99 -25.85
CA HIS A 30 13.66 8.62 -25.66
C HIS A 30 15.20 8.53 -25.75
N PRO A 31 15.84 7.61 -25.00
CA PRO A 31 17.19 7.16 -25.35
C PRO A 31 17.17 6.57 -26.76
N SER A 32 18.03 7.10 -27.63
CA SER A 32 17.98 6.84 -29.08
C SER A 32 18.45 5.43 -29.43
N ASN A 33 17.54 4.46 -29.47
CA ASN A 33 17.81 3.18 -30.11
C ASN A 33 17.82 3.36 -31.64
N LYS A 34 18.99 3.72 -32.19
CA LYS A 34 19.22 3.87 -33.63
C LYS A 34 18.97 2.55 -34.35
N LYS A 35 17.85 2.44 -35.06
CA LYS A 35 17.73 1.63 -36.28
C LYS A 35 17.62 2.59 -37.47
N SER A 36 18.52 2.46 -38.45
CA SER A 36 18.55 3.37 -39.60
C SER A 36 17.52 2.94 -40.64
N TYR A 37 16.51 3.76 -40.88
CA TYR A 37 15.58 3.58 -41.99
C TYR A 37 16.28 4.03 -43.29
N LYS A 38 16.56 3.11 -44.22
CA LYS A 38 17.35 3.38 -45.45
C LYS A 38 16.50 3.75 -46.69
N GLY A 39 15.29 4.27 -46.48
CA GLY A 39 14.42 4.82 -47.53
C GLY A 39 14.42 6.36 -47.51
N THR A 40 14.57 7.01 -48.67
CA THR A 40 14.51 8.48 -48.78
C THR A 40 13.09 9.02 -49.03
N ILE A 41 12.12 8.14 -49.27
CA ILE A 41 10.70 8.51 -49.36
C ILE A 41 10.18 9.11 -48.05
N SER A 42 9.46 10.23 -48.15
CA SER A 42 8.77 10.90 -47.03
C SER A 42 7.25 10.99 -47.23
N ARG A 43 6.78 10.88 -48.49
CA ARG A 43 5.36 10.80 -48.87
C ARG A 43 5.11 10.13 -50.22
N ILE A 44 3.85 9.79 -50.47
CA ILE A 44 3.37 9.38 -51.80
C ILE A 44 3.09 10.63 -52.63
N VAL A 45 3.65 10.68 -53.84
CA VAL A 45 3.41 11.73 -54.84
C VAL A 45 2.16 11.41 -55.65
N SER A 46 2.04 10.18 -56.15
CA SER A 46 0.87 9.73 -56.90
C SER A 46 0.66 8.21 -56.79
N ILE A 47 -0.58 7.78 -56.98
CA ILE A 47 -0.93 6.37 -57.22
C ILE A 47 -1.75 6.32 -58.50
N THR A 48 -1.24 5.61 -59.49
CA THR A 48 -1.90 5.38 -60.79
C THR A 48 -2.22 3.90 -60.95
N THR A 49 -3.25 3.60 -61.74
CA THR A 49 -3.74 2.24 -62.00
C THR A 49 -3.99 2.07 -63.48
N HIS A 50 -3.41 1.05 -64.09
CA HIS A 50 -3.53 0.75 -65.51
C HIS A 50 -3.96 -0.71 -65.71
N LYS A 51 -5.00 -0.97 -66.49
CA LYS A 51 -5.45 -2.33 -66.84
C LYS A 51 -4.96 -2.69 -68.24
N SER A 52 -4.26 -3.81 -68.38
CA SER A 52 -3.74 -4.30 -69.66
C SER A 52 -3.72 -5.82 -69.69
N LYS A 53 -4.19 -6.43 -70.79
CA LYS A 53 -4.14 -7.89 -71.05
C LYS A 53 -4.48 -8.77 -69.82
N GLY A 54 -5.61 -8.52 -69.17
CA GLY A 54 -6.07 -9.31 -68.01
C GLY A 54 -5.30 -9.07 -66.70
N GLN A 55 -4.48 -8.00 -66.61
CA GLN A 55 -3.74 -7.64 -65.40
C GLN A 55 -4.06 -6.20 -64.99
N THR A 56 -4.23 -5.97 -63.68
CA THR A 56 -4.28 -4.62 -63.09
C THR A 56 -2.91 -4.28 -62.54
N ILE A 57 -2.25 -3.27 -63.11
CA ILE A 57 -0.98 -2.74 -62.63
C ILE A 57 -1.26 -1.49 -61.80
N VAL A 58 -0.67 -1.43 -60.60
CA VAL A 58 -0.69 -0.27 -59.72
C VAL A 58 0.72 0.28 -59.58
N SER A 59 0.86 1.57 -59.86
CA SER A 59 2.10 2.31 -59.77
C SER A 59 2.02 3.27 -58.59
N VAL A 60 2.85 3.06 -57.57
CA VAL A 60 2.96 3.91 -56.38
C VAL A 60 4.24 4.73 -56.46
N LEU A 61 4.13 6.02 -56.77
CA LEU A 61 5.27 6.92 -56.87
C LEU A 61 5.51 7.65 -55.54
N GLY A 62 6.70 7.49 -54.97
CA GLY A 62 7.20 8.25 -53.82
C GLY A 62 7.91 9.55 -54.21
N ASP A 63 8.14 10.43 -53.23
CA ASP A 63 9.03 11.59 -53.36
C ASP A 63 10.52 11.24 -53.14
N GLY A 64 10.83 9.96 -52.99
CA GLY A 64 12.16 9.39 -52.81
C GLY A 64 12.13 7.87 -52.96
N LYS A 65 13.29 7.24 -52.76
CA LYS A 65 13.53 5.85 -53.13
C LYS A 65 12.80 4.87 -52.23
N ILE A 66 12.11 3.90 -52.83
CA ILE A 66 11.39 2.82 -52.13
C ILE A 66 12.28 1.59 -52.04
N SER A 67 13.07 1.52 -50.97
CA SER A 67 14.06 0.46 -50.71
C SER A 67 13.59 -0.61 -49.70
N GLU A 68 12.80 -0.23 -48.70
CA GLU A 68 12.33 -1.14 -47.63
C GLU A 68 10.79 -1.11 -47.55
N TYR A 69 10.15 -2.22 -47.94
CA TYR A 69 8.70 -2.37 -47.84
C TYR A 69 8.28 -3.84 -47.64
N ILE A 70 7.03 -4.06 -47.22
CA ILE A 70 6.40 -5.38 -47.11
C ILE A 70 5.01 -5.33 -47.75
N ALA A 71 4.77 -6.15 -48.77
CA ALA A 71 3.44 -6.39 -49.36
C ALA A 71 2.86 -7.72 -48.86
N LYS A 72 1.61 -7.74 -48.36
CA LYS A 72 0.94 -8.93 -47.83
C LYS A 72 -0.55 -9.02 -48.19
N PRO A 73 -1.06 -10.20 -48.59
CA PRO A 73 -2.49 -10.42 -48.72
C PRO A 73 -3.18 -10.63 -47.36
N LEU A 74 -4.41 -10.13 -47.21
CA LEU A 74 -5.32 -10.44 -46.10
C LEU A 74 -6.62 -11.02 -46.68
N LYS A 75 -7.04 -12.19 -46.19
CA LYS A 75 -8.14 -12.96 -46.80
C LYS A 75 -9.55 -12.47 -46.42
N ALA A 76 -9.71 -11.81 -45.27
CA ALA A 76 -11.03 -11.42 -44.76
C ALA A 76 -11.00 -10.03 -44.06
N PRO A 77 -11.63 -8.99 -44.65
CA PRO A 77 -12.05 -8.90 -46.05
C PRO A 77 -10.84 -8.91 -47.01
N PRO A 78 -11.02 -9.32 -48.28
CA PRO A 78 -9.93 -9.49 -49.25
C PRO A 78 -9.22 -8.17 -49.58
N ARG A 79 -7.95 -8.08 -49.17
CA ARG A 79 -7.10 -6.88 -49.27
C ARG A 79 -5.65 -7.25 -49.61
N ILE A 80 -4.93 -6.32 -50.22
CA ILE A 80 -3.46 -6.29 -50.23
C ILE A 80 -3.02 -5.10 -49.39
N VAL A 81 -2.12 -5.31 -48.44
CA VAL A 81 -1.55 -4.26 -47.57
C VAL A 81 -0.07 -4.13 -47.87
N VAL A 82 0.38 -2.90 -48.11
CA VAL A 82 1.77 -2.55 -48.38
C VAL A 82 2.24 -1.54 -47.35
N ASP A 83 3.22 -1.93 -46.54
CA ASP A 83 3.90 -1.06 -45.57
C ASP A 83 5.26 -0.67 -46.16
N ILE A 84 5.47 0.62 -46.47
CA ILE A 84 6.75 1.19 -46.91
C ILE A 84 7.41 1.86 -45.69
N PHE A 85 8.58 1.39 -45.25
CA PHE A 85 9.23 1.85 -44.03
C PHE A 85 10.08 3.10 -44.27
N CYS A 86 9.74 4.20 -43.58
CA CYS A 86 10.38 5.51 -43.76
C CYS A 86 10.00 6.51 -42.66
N ALA A 87 10.77 7.60 -42.56
CA ALA A 87 10.41 8.76 -41.72
C ALA A 87 9.31 9.59 -42.40
N ALA A 88 8.08 9.06 -42.42
CA ALA A 88 6.97 9.70 -43.13
C ALA A 88 6.49 10.98 -42.43
N ARG A 89 6.18 12.01 -43.21
CA ARG A 89 5.46 13.19 -42.69
C ARG A 89 4.05 12.77 -42.26
N LEU A 90 3.58 13.24 -41.10
CA LEU A 90 2.23 12.98 -40.59
C LEU A 90 1.16 13.74 -41.39
N LEU A 91 0.94 13.31 -42.63
CA LEU A 91 -0.07 13.82 -43.53
C LEU A 91 -1.42 13.14 -43.29
N LYS A 92 -2.51 13.85 -43.57
CA LYS A 92 -3.86 13.27 -43.50
C LYS A 92 -3.97 12.13 -44.51
N GLY A 93 -4.37 10.95 -44.05
CA GLY A 93 -4.57 9.79 -44.92
C GLY A 93 -5.64 10.04 -45.99
N THR A 94 -5.45 9.46 -47.18
CA THR A 94 -6.37 9.62 -48.32
C THR A 94 -7.08 8.31 -48.65
N SER A 95 -8.27 8.42 -49.24
CA SER A 95 -8.97 7.28 -49.83
C SER A 95 -9.45 7.66 -51.23
N LYS A 96 -9.22 6.77 -52.20
CA LYS A 96 -9.63 6.94 -53.60
C LYS A 96 -10.36 5.68 -54.05
N VAL A 97 -11.61 5.81 -54.48
CA VAL A 97 -12.33 4.76 -55.19
C VAL A 97 -11.71 4.59 -56.58
N VAL A 98 -11.57 3.35 -57.06
CA VAL A 98 -10.97 3.08 -58.37
C VAL A 98 -11.95 2.40 -59.31
N GLU A 99 -12.34 3.16 -60.32
CA GLU A 99 -13.17 2.69 -61.43
C GLU A 99 -12.29 1.94 -62.45
N ASN A 100 -12.88 1.00 -63.20
CA ASN A 100 -12.21 0.23 -64.26
C ASN A 100 -10.93 -0.55 -63.88
N SER A 101 -10.75 -0.93 -62.61
CA SER A 101 -9.72 -1.87 -62.15
C SER A 101 -10.29 -2.99 -61.28
N ASP A 102 -9.49 -4.01 -60.96
CA ASP A 102 -9.86 -5.09 -60.05
C ASP A 102 -9.80 -4.66 -58.56
N ILE A 103 -9.43 -3.40 -58.29
CA ILE A 103 -9.39 -2.77 -56.96
C ILE A 103 -10.64 -1.90 -56.78
N LYS A 104 -11.25 -1.98 -55.59
CA LYS A 104 -12.43 -1.19 -55.18
C LYS A 104 -12.01 0.16 -54.62
N ILE A 105 -11.10 0.16 -53.65
CA ILE A 105 -10.64 1.35 -52.93
C ILE A 105 -9.15 1.25 -52.66
N ILE A 106 -8.41 2.34 -52.85
CA ILE A 106 -7.05 2.52 -52.36
C ILE A 106 -7.12 3.45 -51.15
N ARG A 107 -6.47 3.07 -50.05
CA ARG A 107 -6.35 3.88 -48.83
C ARG A 107 -4.89 4.07 -48.47
N THR A 108 -4.47 5.31 -48.22
CA THR A 108 -3.13 5.65 -47.74
C THR A 108 -3.20 6.15 -46.30
N GLY A 109 -2.30 5.66 -45.45
CA GLY A 109 -2.15 6.05 -44.06
C GLY A 109 -0.70 6.40 -43.76
N TYR A 110 -0.47 7.59 -43.23
CA TYR A 110 0.85 8.06 -42.85
C TYR A 110 1.08 7.77 -41.36
N HIS A 111 2.14 7.02 -41.04
CA HIS A 111 2.57 6.70 -39.68
C HIS A 111 4.01 7.18 -39.48
N THR A 112 4.40 7.45 -38.25
CA THR A 112 5.72 8.03 -37.89
C THR A 112 6.94 7.29 -38.43
N GLN A 113 6.82 5.99 -38.75
CA GLN A 113 7.91 5.14 -39.24
C GLN A 113 7.54 4.36 -40.53
N LYS A 114 6.37 4.63 -41.14
CA LYS A 114 5.96 4.00 -42.40
C LYS A 114 4.77 4.68 -43.08
N ILE A 115 4.67 4.48 -44.38
CA ILE A 115 3.45 4.74 -45.15
C ILE A 115 2.76 3.40 -45.41
N ARG A 116 1.51 3.27 -44.99
CA ARG A 116 0.67 2.10 -45.25
C ARG A 116 -0.28 2.37 -46.40
N ILE A 117 -0.28 1.51 -47.41
CA ILE A 117 -1.24 1.53 -48.52
C ILE A 117 -2.08 0.25 -48.45
N VAL A 118 -3.40 0.38 -48.55
CA VAL A 118 -4.33 -0.74 -48.54
C VAL A 118 -5.14 -0.72 -49.83
N PHE A 119 -5.06 -1.82 -50.58
CA PHE A 119 -5.87 -2.09 -51.76
C PHE A 119 -7.02 -3.00 -51.35
N ASP A 120 -8.23 -2.45 -51.22
CA ASP A 120 -9.46 -3.22 -51.06
C ASP A 120 -9.85 -3.81 -52.42
N VAL A 121 -9.88 -5.14 -52.56
CA VAL A 121 -10.06 -5.81 -53.86
C VAL A 121 -11.55 -6.03 -54.19
N LYS A 122 -11.92 -6.10 -55.48
CA LYS A 122 -13.25 -6.51 -55.93
C LYS A 122 -13.33 -8.05 -56.00
N GLY A 123 -14.31 -8.64 -55.31
CA GLY A 123 -14.53 -10.09 -55.26
C GLY A 123 -14.26 -10.71 -53.88
N SER A 124 -14.39 -12.03 -53.78
CA SER A 124 -14.35 -12.77 -52.50
C SER A 124 -12.96 -13.33 -52.14
N VAL A 125 -11.97 -13.22 -53.03
CA VAL A 125 -10.63 -13.81 -52.90
C VAL A 125 -9.58 -12.78 -53.33
N VAL A 126 -8.44 -12.75 -52.65
CA VAL A 126 -7.29 -11.91 -53.07
C VAL A 126 -6.60 -12.57 -54.27
N PRO A 127 -6.46 -11.88 -55.42
CA PRO A 127 -5.76 -12.40 -56.59
C PRO A 127 -4.27 -12.55 -56.29
N SER A 128 -3.58 -13.38 -57.08
CA SER A 128 -2.12 -13.43 -57.05
C SER A 128 -1.55 -12.12 -57.58
N PHE A 129 -0.55 -11.60 -56.88
CA PHE A 129 0.12 -10.35 -57.24
C PHE A 129 1.63 -10.51 -57.17
N THR A 130 2.34 -9.64 -57.88
CA THR A 130 3.79 -9.47 -57.78
C THR A 130 4.11 -8.00 -57.55
N ASP A 131 5.00 -7.72 -56.62
CA ASP A 131 5.51 -6.38 -56.31
C ASP A 131 6.99 -6.24 -56.72
N LYS A 132 7.36 -5.07 -57.24
CA LYS A 132 8.73 -4.74 -57.64
C LYS A 132 9.03 -3.25 -57.44
N PRO A 133 10.08 -2.87 -56.68
CA PRO A 133 10.53 -1.49 -56.61
C PRO A 133 11.39 -1.15 -57.84
N VAL A 134 11.20 0.06 -58.36
CA VAL A 134 11.99 0.68 -59.44
C VAL A 134 12.28 2.12 -59.01
N ASP A 135 13.41 2.28 -58.33
CA ASP A 135 13.88 3.55 -57.74
C ASP A 135 12.84 4.24 -56.84
N ASN A 136 12.20 5.34 -57.29
CA ASN A 136 11.16 6.06 -56.52
C ASN A 136 9.75 5.45 -56.67
N GLU A 137 9.58 4.42 -57.49
CA GLU A 137 8.29 3.81 -57.80
C GLU A 137 8.19 2.37 -57.26
N LEU A 138 7.03 1.97 -56.77
CA LEU A 138 6.69 0.60 -56.43
C LEU A 138 5.54 0.13 -57.33
N ILE A 139 5.84 -0.86 -58.16
CA ILE A 139 4.91 -1.43 -59.14
C ILE A 139 4.32 -2.72 -58.56
N ILE A 140 2.99 -2.82 -58.51
CA ILE A 140 2.25 -3.97 -58.02
C ILE A 140 1.32 -4.47 -59.14
N THR A 141 1.58 -5.67 -59.64
CA THR A 141 0.81 -6.28 -60.73
C THR A 141 -0.08 -7.37 -60.19
N LEU A 142 -1.40 -7.19 -60.27
CA LEU A 142 -2.42 -8.17 -59.92
C LEU A 142 -2.81 -8.95 -61.19
N LYS A 143 -2.79 -10.28 -61.12
CA LYS A 143 -3.24 -11.16 -62.21
C LYS A 143 -4.73 -11.47 -62.04
N SER A 144 -5.57 -11.11 -63.01
CA SER A 144 -6.97 -11.52 -63.01
C SER A 144 -7.09 -13.03 -63.30
N LYS A 145 -8.08 -13.68 -62.70
CA LYS A 145 -8.55 -14.99 -63.13
C LYS A 145 -9.73 -14.79 -64.08
N GLU A 146 -9.47 -14.82 -65.39
CA GLU A 146 -10.53 -14.93 -66.40
C GLU A 146 -10.56 -16.37 -66.93
N GLY A 147 -11.68 -17.06 -66.66
CA GLY A 147 -12.09 -18.29 -67.36
C GLY A 147 -11.41 -19.59 -66.95
N GLU A 148 -11.97 -20.29 -65.95
CA GLU A 148 -11.90 -21.76 -65.91
C GLU A 148 -13.07 -22.33 -65.09
N ASP A 149 -14.18 -22.57 -65.79
CA ASP A 149 -15.35 -23.30 -65.28
C ASP A 149 -15.96 -24.08 -66.45
N LYS A 150 -15.46 -25.31 -66.70
CA LYS A 150 -16.17 -26.45 -67.34
C LYS A 150 -15.28 -27.68 -67.61
N LYS A 151 -15.82 -28.86 -67.22
CA LYS A 151 -15.50 -30.24 -67.66
C LYS A 151 -14.23 -30.95 -67.11
N GLU A 152 -14.40 -31.67 -66.00
CA GLU A 152 -14.64 -33.13 -66.00
C GLU A 152 -13.91 -34.00 -67.06
N TYR A 153 -12.92 -34.82 -66.66
CA TYR A 153 -13.01 -36.31 -66.59
C TYR A 153 -11.65 -37.00 -66.25
N ASP A 154 -11.78 -38.16 -65.57
CA ASP A 154 -10.92 -39.37 -65.57
C ASP A 154 -9.46 -39.48 -65.01
N ASN A 155 -9.37 -40.38 -64.01
CA ASN A 155 -8.56 -41.61 -63.93
C ASN A 155 -7.00 -41.63 -63.89
N THR A 156 -6.49 -41.75 -62.64
CA THR A 156 -5.54 -42.81 -62.15
C THR A 156 -4.12 -42.92 -62.81
N PRO A 157 -3.20 -43.83 -62.39
CA PRO A 157 -2.27 -43.52 -61.29
C PRO A 157 -0.78 -43.91 -61.51
N SER A 158 0.12 -43.43 -60.64
CA SER A 158 1.48 -43.98 -60.34
C SER A 158 1.99 -43.29 -59.05
N VAL A 159 2.32 -43.92 -57.91
CA VAL A 159 3.38 -44.93 -57.63
C VAL A 159 4.76 -44.32 -57.95
N ILE A 160 5.67 -44.06 -57.00
CA ILE A 160 6.35 -44.99 -56.08
C ILE A 160 6.50 -44.44 -54.63
N GLU A 161 6.47 -45.40 -53.70
CA GLU A 161 6.99 -45.55 -52.31
C GLU A 161 8.12 -44.59 -51.84
N GLU A 162 8.37 -44.35 -50.54
CA GLU A 162 8.56 -45.31 -49.43
C GLU A 162 7.79 -45.05 -48.10
N THR A 163 7.74 -46.12 -47.30
CA THR A 163 7.18 -46.33 -45.95
C THR A 163 8.05 -45.65 -44.85
N MET A 164 7.76 -45.59 -43.54
CA MET A 164 6.78 -46.15 -42.59
C MET A 164 6.77 -45.22 -41.32
N ASP A 165 5.99 -45.34 -40.23
CA ASP A 165 4.96 -46.28 -39.78
C ASP A 165 3.95 -45.56 -38.84
N VAL A 166 2.84 -46.21 -38.45
CA VAL A 166 1.77 -45.70 -37.56
C VAL A 166 1.18 -46.83 -36.70
N PRO A 167 0.80 -46.58 -35.44
CA PRO A 167 -0.54 -47.01 -34.97
C PRO A 167 -1.33 -45.81 -34.40
N SER A 168 -2.50 -45.42 -34.93
CA SER A 168 -3.82 -46.10 -34.89
C SER A 168 -4.51 -45.95 -33.51
N VAL A 169 -5.83 -45.75 -33.36
CA VAL A 169 -6.94 -45.74 -34.33
C VAL A 169 -8.20 -45.03 -33.72
N ILE A 170 -8.99 -44.31 -34.54
CA ILE A 170 -10.48 -44.15 -34.62
C ILE A 170 -11.28 -44.02 -33.27
N VAL A 171 -12.21 -43.06 -33.09
CA VAL A 171 -13.66 -43.16 -33.45
C VAL A 171 -14.29 -41.79 -33.79
N LYS A 172 -15.22 -41.84 -34.76
CA LYS A 172 -15.97 -40.71 -35.36
C LYS A 172 -17.13 -40.21 -34.50
N THR A 173 -17.46 -38.93 -34.68
CA THR A 173 -18.73 -38.30 -34.34
C THR A 173 -19.92 -38.86 -35.15
N LYS A 174 -21.11 -38.84 -34.55
CA LYS A 174 -22.40 -38.82 -35.28
C LYS A 174 -23.44 -38.03 -34.49
N ASP A 175 -23.95 -36.96 -35.09
CA ASP A 175 -25.19 -36.31 -34.66
C ASP A 175 -26.40 -37.22 -34.93
N LEU A 176 -27.48 -37.06 -34.16
CA LEU A 176 -28.83 -36.87 -34.73
C LEU A 176 -29.86 -36.39 -33.70
N THR A 177 -30.61 -35.38 -34.14
CA THR A 177 -31.72 -34.65 -33.53
C THR A 177 -32.93 -35.48 -33.05
N THR A 178 -33.70 -34.96 -32.09
CA THR A 178 -35.19 -34.87 -32.12
C THR A 178 -35.68 -33.90 -31.03
N PHE A 179 -36.46 -32.84 -31.35
CA PHE A 179 -37.93 -32.73 -31.26
C PHE A 179 -38.56 -33.12 -29.90
N LYS A 180 -39.61 -32.49 -29.33
CA LYS A 180 -40.30 -31.17 -29.40
C LYS A 180 -41.64 -31.39 -28.64
N LYS A 181 -42.05 -30.46 -27.75
CA LYS A 181 -43.47 -30.20 -27.33
C LYS A 181 -44.21 -31.33 -26.55
N ASN A 182 -45.30 -31.09 -25.78
CA ASN A 182 -46.09 -29.87 -25.48
C ASN A 182 -46.91 -30.03 -24.15
N GLU A 183 -47.37 -28.90 -23.57
CA GLU A 183 -48.65 -28.73 -22.80
C GLU A 183 -48.90 -29.57 -21.50
N SER A 184 -49.68 -29.17 -20.47
CA SER A 184 -50.76 -28.16 -20.26
C SER A 184 -50.92 -27.89 -18.72
N VAL A 185 -51.14 -26.66 -18.19
CA VAL A 185 -52.42 -25.96 -17.85
C VAL A 185 -52.68 -25.74 -16.33
N LYS A 186 -52.82 -24.45 -15.91
CA LYS A 186 -53.70 -23.79 -14.88
C LYS A 186 -53.89 -24.36 -13.44
N VAL A 187 -54.25 -23.61 -12.35
CA VAL A 187 -54.37 -22.16 -11.97
C VAL A 187 -54.58 -22.07 -10.42
N SER A 188 -54.38 -20.87 -9.82
CA SER A 188 -54.89 -20.30 -8.54
C SER A 188 -54.46 -20.83 -7.14
N ASP A 189 -53.73 -19.95 -6.44
CA ASP A 189 -54.07 -19.23 -5.19
C ASP A 189 -54.17 -19.87 -3.77
N ILE A 190 -53.97 -18.95 -2.80
CA ILE A 190 -54.26 -18.96 -1.36
C ILE A 190 -53.14 -19.45 -0.40
N SER A 191 -52.17 -18.52 -0.21
CA SER A 191 -51.67 -17.98 1.08
C SER A 191 -51.88 -18.74 2.40
N LYS A 192 -50.83 -18.76 3.25
CA LYS A 192 -50.69 -17.85 4.43
C LYS A 192 -49.32 -17.99 5.14
N ASP A 193 -48.84 -16.87 5.69
CA ASP A 193 -48.27 -16.60 7.04
C ASP A 193 -47.30 -17.65 7.67
N ILE A 194 -46.26 -17.34 8.48
CA ILE A 194 -45.78 -16.15 9.20
C ILE A 194 -44.30 -16.44 9.60
N GLU A 195 -43.34 -15.54 9.90
CA GLU A 195 -43.22 -14.07 9.91
C GLU A 195 -41.72 -13.69 9.66
N ASN A 196 -41.31 -12.43 9.89
CA ASN A 196 -39.93 -11.96 9.95
C ASN A 196 -39.89 -10.60 10.68
N PRO A 197 -39.22 -10.47 11.85
CA PRO A 197 -39.02 -9.17 12.49
C PRO A 197 -37.54 -8.75 12.49
N HIS A 198 -37.22 -7.66 11.80
CA HIS A 198 -36.99 -6.35 12.45
C HIS A 198 -36.35 -5.33 11.49
N LYS A 199 -37.08 -4.23 11.21
CA LYS A 199 -36.45 -2.95 10.81
C LYS A 199 -37.38 -1.75 11.01
N LYS A 200 -36.78 -0.63 11.46
CA LYS A 200 -37.39 0.72 11.68
C LYS A 200 -38.30 0.76 12.91
N LYS A 201 -38.52 1.91 13.58
CA LYS A 201 -38.37 3.32 13.15
C LYS A 201 -38.26 4.23 14.41
N ALA A 202 -37.53 5.35 14.35
CA ALA A 202 -37.75 6.50 15.23
C ALA A 202 -37.08 7.76 14.62
N LEU A 203 -37.81 8.87 14.58
CA LEU A 203 -37.34 10.20 14.17
C LEU A 203 -38.37 11.22 14.70
N GLU A 204 -38.05 11.85 15.83
CA GLU A 204 -38.77 12.96 16.50
C GLU A 204 -37.77 13.55 17.52
N GLU A 205 -37.37 14.81 17.38
CA GLU A 205 -37.94 16.00 18.06
C GLU A 205 -37.48 16.19 19.52
N VAL A 206 -36.61 17.20 19.73
CA VAL A 206 -36.55 17.99 20.96
C VAL A 206 -36.29 19.45 20.58
N THR A 207 -37.14 20.35 21.06
CA THR A 207 -36.93 21.81 21.12
C THR A 207 -37.12 22.25 22.60
N PRO A 208 -37.20 23.55 22.93
CA PRO A 208 -36.08 24.48 23.09
C PRO A 208 -35.92 24.93 24.56
N LEU A 209 -35.02 25.88 24.83
CA LEU A 209 -35.03 26.63 26.10
C LEU A 209 -34.83 28.13 25.84
N ILE A 210 -35.68 28.93 26.49
CA ILE A 210 -35.87 30.38 26.32
C ILE A 210 -35.45 31.08 27.61
N SER A 211 -34.82 32.26 27.52
CA SER A 211 -34.80 33.36 28.51
C SER A 211 -33.75 34.40 28.06
N GLU A 212 -33.93 35.74 28.10
CA GLU A 212 -35.04 36.60 28.50
C GLU A 212 -35.13 37.84 27.57
N THR A 213 -36.24 38.59 27.66
CA THR A 213 -36.30 40.03 27.30
C THR A 213 -36.77 40.79 28.54
N PRO A 214 -36.41 42.08 28.70
CA PRO A 214 -37.45 43.10 28.50
C PRO A 214 -36.91 44.46 27.98
N GLY A 215 -37.83 45.38 27.65
CA GLY A 215 -37.53 46.82 27.63
C GLY A 215 -37.94 47.57 26.37
N ASN A 216 -39.15 48.13 26.37
CA ASN A 216 -39.68 48.99 25.31
C ASN A 216 -39.85 50.42 25.86
N GLN A 217 -39.19 51.45 25.29
CA GLN A 217 -39.68 52.85 25.26
C GLN A 217 -38.84 53.85 24.43
N LYS A 218 -39.39 54.18 23.24
CA LYS A 218 -39.62 55.53 22.63
C LYS A 218 -38.76 56.79 22.97
N VAL A 219 -38.62 57.60 21.90
CA VAL A 219 -38.30 59.05 21.77
C VAL A 219 -36.80 59.44 21.86
N GLY A 220 -36.21 60.17 20.89
CA GLY A 220 -36.76 60.61 19.60
C GLY A 220 -35.83 61.50 18.74
N ALA A 221 -36.34 61.85 17.55
CA ALA A 221 -35.91 62.90 16.59
C ALA A 221 -34.49 62.83 15.95
N PRO A 222 -34.41 62.60 14.61
CA PRO A 222 -33.22 62.83 13.78
C PRO A 222 -33.31 64.18 13.03
N GLU A 223 -32.22 64.59 12.35
CA GLU A 223 -32.27 65.59 11.28
C GLU A 223 -31.68 65.07 9.96
N LYS A 224 -32.49 65.19 8.89
CA LYS A 224 -32.15 65.50 7.48
C LYS A 224 -31.22 64.54 6.70
N GLU A 225 -31.47 64.20 5.43
CA GLU A 225 -32.40 64.79 4.44
C GLU A 225 -32.91 63.77 3.40
N THR A 226 -34.23 63.81 3.18
CA THR A 226 -35.04 63.44 1.99
C THR A 226 -34.46 62.58 0.85
N GLU A 227 -34.98 61.35 0.78
CA GLU A 227 -35.75 60.73 -0.32
C GLU A 227 -36.28 61.69 -1.46
N HIS A 228 -36.59 61.26 -2.70
CA HIS A 228 -37.24 59.98 -3.06
C HIS A 228 -37.28 59.65 -4.58
N VAL A 229 -37.70 58.40 -4.89
CA VAL A 229 -38.19 57.86 -6.19
C VAL A 229 -37.17 57.68 -7.34
N PHE A 230 -36.85 56.43 -7.68
CA PHE A 230 -37.28 55.85 -8.97
C PHE A 230 -37.39 54.32 -8.99
N LYS A 231 -38.30 53.86 -9.84
CA LYS A 231 -38.85 52.52 -10.03
C LYS A 231 -37.87 51.33 -10.04
N LYS A 232 -38.41 50.21 -9.55
CA LYS A 232 -38.11 48.82 -9.95
C LYS A 232 -37.60 48.74 -11.41
N GLN A 233 -36.31 48.47 -11.61
CA GLN A 233 -35.77 48.07 -12.92
C GLN A 233 -35.62 46.55 -12.97
N ASN A 234 -35.96 45.98 -14.12
CA ASN A 234 -35.75 44.56 -14.41
C ASN A 234 -34.26 44.22 -14.25
N ARG A 235 -33.96 43.04 -13.70
CA ARG A 235 -32.71 42.34 -14.03
C ARG A 235 -32.79 42.00 -15.52
N SER A 236 -32.17 42.83 -16.36
CA SER A 236 -32.04 42.58 -17.79
C SER A 236 -31.18 41.34 -18.02
N LYS A 237 -31.58 40.55 -19.02
CA LYS A 237 -30.81 39.40 -19.51
C LYS A 237 -29.58 39.94 -20.26
N GLU A 238 -28.40 39.91 -19.64
CA GLU A 238 -27.16 40.33 -20.32
C GLU A 238 -25.89 39.55 -19.94
N ASP A 239 -25.96 38.58 -19.01
CA ASP A 239 -24.82 37.74 -18.59
C ASP A 239 -24.62 36.48 -19.49
N GLY A 240 -24.70 36.66 -20.81
CA GLY A 240 -24.38 35.60 -21.78
C GLY A 240 -22.87 35.53 -22.07
N LEU A 241 -22.28 34.33 -22.11
CA LEU A 241 -20.84 34.17 -22.39
C LEU A 241 -20.48 34.77 -23.76
N THR A 242 -19.73 35.87 -23.78
CA THR A 242 -19.32 36.49 -25.04
C THR A 242 -18.26 35.64 -25.71
N LYS A 243 -18.65 34.95 -26.79
CA LYS A 243 -17.76 34.07 -27.57
C LYS A 243 -16.58 34.81 -28.21
N THR A 244 -16.79 36.08 -28.57
CA THR A 244 -15.72 36.96 -29.07
C THR A 244 -14.77 37.29 -27.93
N SER A 245 -13.53 36.82 -28.07
CA SER A 245 -12.43 37.19 -27.20
C SER A 245 -12.05 38.67 -27.36
N PRO A 246 -11.46 39.30 -26.34
CA PRO A 246 -10.89 40.64 -26.49
C PRO A 246 -9.86 40.73 -27.62
N GLU A 247 -9.15 39.63 -27.92
CA GLU A 247 -8.22 39.50 -29.04
C GLU A 247 -8.89 39.62 -30.42
N GLU A 248 -10.04 38.97 -30.63
CA GLU A 248 -10.79 39.05 -31.90
C GLU A 248 -11.37 40.46 -32.11
N LYS A 249 -11.79 41.14 -31.03
CA LYS A 249 -12.20 42.55 -31.07
C LYS A 249 -11.04 43.51 -31.34
N LEU A 250 -9.88 43.25 -30.75
CA LEU A 250 -8.67 44.03 -30.93
C LEU A 250 -8.19 44.00 -32.39
N THR A 251 -8.36 42.86 -33.05
CA THR A 251 -7.92 42.61 -34.44
C THR A 251 -9.04 42.71 -35.50
N GLN A 252 -10.26 43.10 -35.11
CA GLN A 252 -11.36 43.32 -36.04
C GLN A 252 -11.02 44.44 -37.04
N MET A 253 -11.33 44.24 -38.33
CA MET A 253 -11.12 45.29 -39.34
C MET A 253 -12.08 46.46 -39.10
N VAL A 254 -11.59 47.66 -39.40
CA VAL A 254 -12.33 48.91 -39.32
C VAL A 254 -12.58 49.38 -40.75
N GLU A 255 -13.72 50.01 -41.02
CA GLU A 255 -13.97 50.61 -42.34
C GLU A 255 -13.02 51.80 -42.55
N ASP A 256 -12.45 51.92 -43.75
CA ASP A 256 -11.59 53.05 -44.09
C ASP A 256 -12.44 54.31 -44.26
N ASP A 257 -12.37 55.22 -43.29
CA ASP A 257 -13.06 56.51 -43.31
C ASP A 257 -12.27 57.62 -44.02
N GLY A 258 -11.22 57.25 -44.77
CA GLY A 258 -10.40 58.14 -45.58
C GLY A 258 -9.42 59.00 -44.78
N LYS A 259 -9.27 58.76 -43.48
CA LYS A 259 -8.33 59.49 -42.62
C LYS A 259 -7.00 58.76 -42.49
N GLU A 260 -5.94 59.54 -42.38
CA GLU A 260 -4.55 59.03 -42.33
C GLU A 260 -4.29 58.12 -41.12
N ASP A 261 -4.92 58.37 -39.96
CA ASP A 261 -4.80 57.52 -38.77
C ASP A 261 -5.47 56.14 -38.98
N THR A 262 -6.60 56.08 -39.69
CA THR A 262 -7.26 54.82 -40.08
C THR A 262 -6.41 54.03 -41.06
N SER A 263 -5.90 54.67 -42.12
CA SER A 263 -5.07 54.02 -43.13
C SER A 263 -3.79 53.43 -42.52
N VAL A 264 -3.12 54.18 -41.63
CA VAL A 264 -1.94 53.68 -40.89
C VAL A 264 -2.32 52.54 -39.93
N TYR A 265 -3.47 52.60 -39.25
CA TYR A 265 -3.94 51.52 -38.37
C TYR A 265 -4.29 50.24 -39.13
N LEU A 266 -4.94 50.34 -40.29
CA LEU A 266 -5.24 49.17 -41.14
C LEU A 266 -3.95 48.48 -41.58
N LYS A 267 -2.93 49.23 -41.97
CA LYS A 267 -1.59 48.69 -42.27
C LYS A 267 -0.94 47.97 -41.07
N CYS A 268 -1.17 48.45 -39.84
CA CYS A 268 -0.74 47.76 -38.61
C CYS A 268 -1.49 46.42 -38.43
N LEU A 269 -2.80 46.40 -38.66
CA LEU A 269 -3.62 45.19 -38.56
C LEU A 269 -3.27 44.16 -39.64
N ASP A 270 -2.98 44.59 -40.86
CA ASP A 270 -2.62 43.70 -41.97
C ASP A 270 -1.27 43.02 -41.72
N THR A 271 -0.25 43.78 -41.29
CA THR A 271 1.05 43.20 -40.91
C THR A 271 0.95 42.26 -39.71
N TYR A 272 0.15 42.61 -38.69
CA TYR A 272 -0.14 41.72 -37.56
C TYR A 272 -0.82 40.41 -38.01
N LYS A 273 -1.83 40.48 -38.89
CA LYS A 273 -2.55 39.29 -39.41
C LYS A 273 -1.69 38.45 -40.36
N ALA A 274 -0.78 39.08 -41.11
CA ALA A 274 0.23 38.40 -41.91
C ALA A 274 1.27 37.66 -41.05
N LYS A 275 1.28 37.87 -39.73
CA LYS A 275 2.31 37.39 -38.78
C LYS A 275 3.70 37.97 -39.04
N ASP A 276 3.75 39.12 -39.70
CA ASP A 276 4.94 39.95 -39.82
C ASP A 276 5.08 40.77 -38.52
N TRP A 277 5.67 40.15 -37.50
CA TRP A 277 5.75 40.75 -36.16
C TRP A 277 6.68 41.96 -36.13
N GLU A 278 7.77 41.94 -36.89
CA GLU A 278 8.73 43.04 -36.99
C GLU A 278 8.10 44.25 -37.71
N GLY A 279 7.48 44.02 -38.87
CA GLY A 279 6.73 45.05 -39.58
C GLY A 279 5.54 45.58 -38.77
N ALA A 280 4.83 44.72 -38.02
CA ALA A 280 3.78 45.15 -37.11
C ALA A 280 4.36 46.07 -36.00
N ILE A 281 5.46 45.69 -35.35
CA ILE A 281 6.13 46.50 -34.32
C ILE A 281 6.53 47.88 -34.87
N GLU A 282 7.15 47.94 -36.05
CA GLU A 282 7.55 49.21 -36.68
C GLU A 282 6.32 50.10 -36.97
N ASN A 283 5.30 49.53 -37.63
CA ASN A 283 4.07 50.25 -38.00
C ASN A 283 3.33 50.78 -36.76
N LEU A 284 3.18 49.96 -35.72
CA LEU A 284 2.50 50.30 -34.46
C LEU A 284 3.27 51.36 -33.67
N THR A 285 4.60 51.25 -33.60
CA THR A 285 5.46 52.24 -32.93
C THR A 285 5.39 53.59 -33.64
N ARG A 286 5.35 53.59 -34.99
CA ARG A 286 5.12 54.81 -35.79
C ARG A 286 3.73 55.39 -35.51
N LEU A 287 2.68 54.57 -35.49
CA LEU A 287 1.31 55.04 -35.21
C LEU A 287 1.23 55.72 -33.85
N ILE A 288 1.73 55.08 -32.80
CA ILE A 288 1.75 55.62 -31.42
C ILE A 288 2.52 56.94 -31.36
N LYS A 289 3.63 57.07 -32.08
CA LYS A 289 4.46 58.29 -32.11
C LYS A 289 3.80 59.45 -32.89
N THR A 290 3.15 59.16 -34.02
CA THR A 290 2.50 60.18 -34.86
C THR A 290 1.15 60.61 -34.29
N TYR A 291 0.43 59.70 -33.64
CA TYR A 291 -0.93 59.91 -33.12
C TYR A 291 -1.02 59.52 -31.63
N PRO A 292 -0.35 60.23 -30.70
CA PRO A 292 -0.33 59.86 -29.28
C PRO A 292 -1.73 59.83 -28.63
N ASP A 293 -2.63 60.71 -29.05
CA ASP A 293 -4.04 60.76 -28.64
C ASP A 293 -5.00 60.25 -29.74
N GLY A 294 -4.48 59.43 -30.65
CA GLY A 294 -5.21 58.89 -31.80
C GLY A 294 -6.29 57.87 -31.45
N ARG A 295 -7.30 57.76 -32.31
CA ARG A 295 -8.47 56.86 -32.14
C ARG A 295 -8.11 55.38 -31.98
N TYR A 296 -6.96 54.99 -32.49
CA TYR A 296 -6.47 53.61 -32.48
C TYR A 296 -5.33 53.37 -31.50
N THR A 297 -4.90 54.39 -30.75
CA THR A 297 -3.66 54.33 -29.97
C THR A 297 -3.75 53.37 -28.80
N GLU A 298 -4.90 53.32 -28.10
CA GLU A 298 -5.22 52.26 -27.13
C GLU A 298 -5.00 50.87 -27.73
N LYS A 299 -5.62 50.59 -28.88
CA LYS A 299 -5.50 49.29 -29.55
C LYS A 299 -4.05 49.02 -29.98
N ALA A 300 -3.36 50.04 -30.49
CA ALA A 300 -1.98 49.91 -30.95
C ALA A 300 -1.03 49.49 -29.82
N TYR A 301 -1.18 50.03 -28.60
CA TYR A 301 -0.39 49.60 -27.44
C TYR A 301 -0.60 48.12 -27.08
N PHE A 302 -1.84 47.63 -27.09
CA PHE A 302 -2.12 46.21 -26.80
C PHE A 302 -1.66 45.28 -27.93
N ILE A 303 -1.81 45.67 -29.20
CA ILE A 303 -1.30 44.90 -30.35
C ILE A 303 0.23 44.87 -30.33
N LEU A 304 0.89 45.99 -30.02
CA LEU A 304 2.35 46.09 -29.95
C LEU A 304 2.92 45.10 -28.92
N ALA A 305 2.36 45.07 -27.71
CA ALA A 305 2.76 44.11 -26.68
C ALA A 305 2.57 42.65 -27.11
N LYS A 306 1.52 42.35 -27.90
CA LYS A 306 1.33 41.02 -28.50
C LYS A 306 2.33 40.71 -29.60
N SER A 307 2.67 41.66 -30.47
CA SER A 307 3.70 41.46 -31.49
C SER A 307 5.05 41.14 -30.86
N TYR A 308 5.44 41.82 -29.77
CA TYR A 308 6.65 41.48 -29.01
C TYR A 308 6.59 40.09 -28.37
N ASN A 309 5.43 39.67 -27.87
CA ASN A 309 5.20 38.32 -27.34
C ASN A 309 5.30 37.24 -28.43
N HIS A 310 4.81 37.52 -29.63
CA HIS A 310 4.86 36.58 -30.77
C HIS A 310 6.19 36.56 -31.52
N LEU A 311 6.94 37.67 -31.54
CA LEU A 311 8.28 37.75 -32.12
C LEU A 311 9.29 36.92 -31.31
N ASN A 312 9.22 37.02 -29.98
CA ASN A 312 10.13 36.33 -29.07
C ASN A 312 9.63 34.90 -28.76
N THR A 313 9.69 34.00 -29.74
CA THR A 313 9.26 32.60 -29.55
C THR A 313 10.17 31.77 -28.64
N ASP A 314 11.40 32.21 -28.42
CA ASP A 314 12.36 31.56 -27.52
C ASP A 314 12.25 32.11 -26.10
N PHE A 315 11.99 31.23 -25.12
CA PHE A 315 11.69 31.64 -23.74
C PHE A 315 12.94 32.02 -22.91
N VAL A 316 13.65 33.08 -23.28
CA VAL A 316 14.78 33.62 -22.51
C VAL A 316 14.30 34.58 -21.41
N SER A 317 14.89 34.50 -20.22
CA SER A 317 14.48 35.30 -19.05
C SER A 317 14.57 36.82 -19.23
N VAL A 318 15.40 37.29 -20.18
CA VAL A 318 15.54 38.71 -20.55
C VAL A 318 14.35 39.17 -21.41
N GLN A 319 14.05 38.45 -22.49
CA GLN A 319 12.92 38.76 -23.40
C GLN A 319 11.58 38.73 -22.64
N ASN A 320 11.40 37.81 -21.68
CA ASN A 320 10.20 37.79 -20.83
C ASN A 320 9.99 39.08 -20.01
N LYS A 321 11.07 39.81 -19.64
CA LYS A 321 10.94 41.10 -18.94
C LYS A 321 10.50 42.22 -19.89
N GLU A 322 11.02 42.22 -21.11
CA GLU A 322 10.67 43.18 -22.16
C GLU A 322 9.19 43.03 -22.57
N ILE A 323 8.76 41.81 -22.90
CA ILE A 323 7.34 41.50 -23.21
C ILE A 323 6.42 41.93 -22.07
N LYS A 324 6.78 41.61 -20.81
CA LYS A 324 6.03 42.04 -19.63
C LYS A 324 5.96 43.57 -19.52
N SER A 325 7.06 44.28 -19.78
CA SER A 325 7.09 45.75 -19.76
C SER A 325 6.15 46.37 -20.79
N HIS A 326 6.03 45.81 -21.99
CA HIS A 326 5.09 46.31 -23.00
C HIS A 326 3.62 46.11 -22.58
N TYR A 327 3.29 44.96 -21.98
CA TYR A 327 1.94 44.75 -21.42
C TYR A 327 1.67 45.66 -20.22
N GLU A 328 2.65 45.90 -19.34
CA GLU A 328 2.49 46.79 -18.19
C GLU A 328 2.36 48.26 -18.59
N ASP A 329 3.10 48.72 -19.60
CA ASP A 329 2.94 50.07 -20.16
C ASP A 329 1.51 50.25 -20.74
N ALA A 330 1.03 49.31 -21.55
CA ALA A 330 -0.34 49.33 -22.08
C ALA A 330 -1.42 49.34 -20.97
N ILE A 331 -1.26 48.50 -19.93
CA ILE A 331 -2.18 48.46 -18.78
C ILE A 331 -2.12 49.76 -17.96
N SER A 332 -0.94 50.38 -17.83
CA SER A 332 -0.76 51.61 -17.05
C SER A 332 -1.41 52.84 -17.73
N ARG A 333 -1.35 52.90 -19.06
CA ARG A 333 -1.95 53.97 -19.87
C ARG A 333 -3.46 53.82 -20.00
N PHE A 334 -3.95 52.59 -20.16
CA PHE A 334 -5.37 52.30 -20.42
C PHE A 334 -5.96 51.32 -19.36
N PRO A 335 -5.96 51.66 -18.06
CA PRO A 335 -6.29 50.74 -16.97
C PRO A 335 -7.75 50.24 -16.96
N THR A 336 -8.63 50.95 -17.67
CA THR A 336 -10.07 50.67 -17.86
C THR A 336 -10.40 50.01 -19.21
N SER A 337 -9.41 49.75 -20.07
CA SER A 337 -9.61 49.15 -21.39
C SER A 337 -10.20 47.74 -21.33
N GLU A 338 -11.03 47.38 -22.32
CA GLU A 338 -11.56 46.01 -22.46
C GLU A 338 -10.47 44.97 -22.77
N TYR A 339 -9.27 45.40 -23.17
CA TYR A 339 -8.13 44.52 -23.49
C TYR A 339 -7.23 44.23 -22.27
N VAL A 340 -7.39 44.95 -21.15
CA VAL A 340 -6.61 44.73 -19.91
C VAL A 340 -6.68 43.28 -19.38
N PRO A 341 -7.83 42.59 -19.35
CA PRO A 341 -7.89 41.19 -18.93
C PRO A 341 -7.00 40.27 -19.80
N ASP A 342 -6.89 40.55 -21.10
CA ASP A 342 -6.13 39.74 -22.06
C ASP A 342 -4.61 39.95 -21.93
N ALA A 343 -4.20 41.20 -21.68
CA ALA A 343 -2.82 41.52 -21.29
C ALA A 343 -2.44 40.87 -19.95
N LEU A 344 -3.32 40.90 -18.94
CA LEU A 344 -3.11 40.23 -17.65
C LEU A 344 -3.03 38.70 -17.80
N PHE A 345 -3.86 38.10 -18.66
CA PHE A 345 -3.78 36.67 -18.99
C PHE A 345 -2.45 36.32 -19.66
N SER A 346 -1.98 37.18 -20.58
CA SER A 346 -0.70 37.03 -21.25
C SER A 346 0.47 37.07 -20.26
N ILE A 347 0.51 38.06 -19.35
CA ILE A 347 1.52 38.11 -18.28
C ILE A 347 1.45 36.87 -17.37
N GLY A 348 0.24 36.40 -17.03
CA GLY A 348 0.04 35.16 -16.26
C GLY A 348 0.63 33.92 -16.95
N ASN A 349 0.49 33.82 -18.28
CA ASN A 349 1.11 32.75 -19.07
C ASN A 349 2.64 32.85 -19.08
N LEU A 350 3.23 34.05 -19.19
CA LEU A 350 4.70 34.23 -19.09
C LEU A 350 5.23 33.69 -17.74
N TYR A 351 4.59 34.06 -16.64
CA TYR A 351 4.94 33.55 -15.31
C TYR A 351 4.73 32.03 -15.19
N PHE A 352 3.70 31.47 -15.83
CA PHE A 352 3.49 30.02 -15.88
C PHE A 352 4.61 29.27 -16.60
N TYR A 353 5.05 29.76 -17.77
CA TYR A 353 6.18 29.17 -18.51
C TYR A 353 7.50 29.29 -17.75
N LEU A 354 7.70 30.39 -17.02
CA LEU A 354 8.82 30.59 -16.09
C LEU A 354 8.73 29.73 -14.81
N LYS A 355 7.67 28.91 -14.63
CA LYS A 355 7.37 28.09 -13.44
C LYS A 355 7.15 28.89 -12.15
N ASN A 356 6.94 30.20 -12.27
CA ASN A 356 6.59 31.12 -11.20
C ASN A 356 5.07 31.07 -10.94
N TYR A 357 4.66 29.94 -10.34
CA TYR A 357 3.26 29.56 -10.25
C TYR A 357 2.41 30.45 -9.34
N TYR A 358 2.99 31.12 -8.34
CA TYR A 358 2.23 31.99 -7.44
C TYR A 358 1.86 33.32 -8.12
N GLU A 359 2.80 33.89 -8.86
CA GLU A 359 2.63 35.07 -9.69
C GLU A 359 1.61 34.79 -10.79
N ALA A 360 1.77 33.68 -11.51
CA ALA A 360 0.80 33.23 -12.52
C ALA A 360 -0.61 33.13 -11.96
N LEU A 361 -0.78 32.50 -10.77
CA LEU A 361 -2.06 32.40 -10.08
C LEU A 361 -2.64 33.78 -9.71
N GLY A 362 -1.78 34.72 -9.29
CA GLY A 362 -2.14 36.11 -9.02
C GLY A 362 -2.71 36.80 -10.26
N TYR A 363 -1.98 36.77 -11.38
CA TYR A 363 -2.43 37.36 -12.64
C TYR A 363 -3.72 36.70 -13.16
N TYR A 364 -3.85 35.36 -13.12
CA TYR A 364 -5.10 34.71 -13.50
C TYR A 364 -6.28 35.15 -12.61
N ASN A 365 -6.11 35.28 -11.29
CA ASN A 365 -7.16 35.81 -10.42
C ASN A 365 -7.52 37.28 -10.73
N LEU A 366 -6.58 38.11 -11.20
CA LEU A 366 -6.89 39.47 -11.69
C LEU A 366 -7.75 39.44 -12.97
N VAL A 367 -7.51 38.50 -13.89
CA VAL A 367 -8.39 38.27 -15.06
C VAL A 367 -9.81 37.92 -14.58
N LEU A 368 -9.95 36.98 -13.64
CA LEU A 368 -11.25 36.58 -13.07
C LEU A 368 -11.96 37.70 -12.30
N LYS A 369 -11.24 38.74 -11.85
CA LYS A 369 -11.83 39.92 -11.21
C LYS A 369 -12.25 41.00 -12.21
N LYS A 370 -11.52 41.17 -13.33
CA LYS A 370 -11.77 42.22 -14.33
C LYS A 370 -12.67 41.77 -15.50
N ASP A 371 -12.65 40.50 -15.89
CA ASP A 371 -13.48 39.97 -16.98
C ASP A 371 -14.88 39.59 -16.48
N LYS A 372 -15.90 40.24 -17.05
CA LYS A 372 -17.32 40.08 -16.71
C LYS A 372 -17.98 38.81 -17.28
N GLY A 373 -17.30 38.04 -18.14
CA GLY A 373 -17.87 36.79 -18.67
C GLY A 373 -17.48 36.43 -20.09
N SER A 374 -16.29 36.80 -20.56
CA SER A 374 -15.83 36.38 -21.89
C SER A 374 -15.25 34.96 -21.88
N ILE A 375 -15.01 34.40 -23.07
CA ILE A 375 -14.26 33.15 -23.25
C ILE A 375 -12.86 33.19 -22.60
N LEU A 376 -12.27 34.37 -22.39
CA LEU A 376 -11.00 34.53 -21.69
C LEU A 376 -11.09 34.11 -20.22
N ARG A 377 -12.21 34.40 -19.53
CA ARG A 377 -12.47 33.93 -18.16
C ARG A 377 -12.39 32.40 -18.07
N VAL A 378 -12.95 31.69 -19.06
CA VAL A 378 -12.88 30.22 -19.15
C VAL A 378 -11.44 29.74 -19.33
N LYS A 379 -10.66 30.39 -20.22
CA LYS A 379 -9.23 30.10 -20.42
C LYS A 379 -8.40 30.36 -19.15
N ALA A 380 -8.67 31.45 -18.44
CA ALA A 380 -8.02 31.80 -17.17
C ALA A 380 -8.35 30.79 -16.05
N LEU A 381 -9.60 30.32 -15.95
CA LEU A 381 -9.97 29.25 -15.03
C LEU A 381 -9.20 27.95 -15.34
N MET A 382 -9.08 27.55 -16.61
CA MET A 382 -8.30 26.35 -16.97
C MET A 382 -6.81 26.47 -16.63
N GLN A 383 -6.18 27.63 -16.82
CA GLN A 383 -4.77 27.81 -16.42
C GLN A 383 -4.62 27.84 -14.88
N LYS A 384 -5.55 28.48 -14.16
CA LYS A 384 -5.64 28.43 -12.70
C LYS A 384 -5.76 26.99 -12.18
N VAL A 385 -6.58 26.15 -12.79
CA VAL A 385 -6.71 24.72 -12.47
C VAL A 385 -5.36 24.00 -12.62
N LYS A 386 -4.67 24.16 -13.76
CA LYS A 386 -3.34 23.55 -13.99
C LYS A 386 -2.32 23.98 -12.93
N VAL A 387 -2.28 25.27 -12.58
CA VAL A 387 -1.41 25.78 -11.52
C VAL A 387 -1.74 25.15 -10.16
N LEU A 388 -3.02 25.06 -9.79
CA LEU A 388 -3.44 24.47 -8.53
C LEU A 388 -3.05 22.99 -8.44
N LEU A 389 -3.18 22.23 -9.53
CA LEU A 389 -2.73 20.84 -9.60
C LEU A 389 -1.21 20.68 -9.47
N LEU A 390 -0.42 21.53 -10.13
CA LEU A 390 1.05 21.58 -9.98
C LEU A 390 1.49 21.98 -8.56
N LYS A 391 0.61 22.59 -7.77
CA LYS A 391 0.80 22.90 -6.35
C LYS A 391 0.12 21.90 -5.41
N HIS A 392 -0.38 20.78 -5.93
CA HIS A 392 -1.10 19.71 -5.22
C HIS A 392 -2.38 20.16 -4.49
N ARG A 393 -2.96 21.31 -4.87
CA ARG A 393 -4.21 21.87 -4.31
C ARG A 393 -5.44 21.35 -5.06
N ARG A 394 -5.75 20.05 -4.88
CA ARG A 394 -6.80 19.34 -5.64
C ARG A 394 -8.21 19.88 -5.38
N GLU A 395 -8.53 20.25 -4.14
CA GLU A 395 -9.83 20.79 -3.73
C GLU A 395 -10.12 22.15 -4.37
N ASP A 396 -9.14 23.05 -4.37
CA ASP A 396 -9.23 24.36 -5.03
C ASP A 396 -9.35 24.20 -6.56
N ALA A 397 -8.65 23.22 -7.14
CA ALA A 397 -8.75 22.90 -8.56
C ALA A 397 -10.15 22.40 -8.93
N LEU A 398 -10.79 21.56 -8.10
CA LEU A 398 -12.19 21.17 -8.29
C LEU A 398 -13.13 22.37 -8.20
N SER A 399 -12.94 23.27 -7.23
CA SER A 399 -13.78 24.47 -7.08
C SER A 399 -13.69 25.40 -8.29
N ALA A 400 -12.50 25.56 -8.88
CA ALA A 400 -12.32 26.33 -10.11
C ALA A 400 -12.93 25.63 -11.36
N LEU A 401 -12.98 24.30 -11.38
CA LEU A 401 -13.69 23.53 -12.42
C LEU A 401 -15.21 23.60 -12.26
N ASP A 402 -15.73 23.68 -11.03
CA ASP A 402 -17.14 23.92 -10.74
C ASP A 402 -17.58 25.33 -11.20
N GLU A 403 -16.75 26.35 -10.97
CA GLU A 403 -16.97 27.71 -11.49
C GLU A 403 -17.02 27.72 -13.03
N LEU A 404 -16.08 27.03 -13.68
CA LEU A 404 -16.02 26.91 -15.14
C LEU A 404 -17.24 26.17 -15.71
N GLU A 405 -17.64 25.05 -15.12
CA GLU A 405 -18.81 24.29 -15.56
C GLU A 405 -20.12 25.11 -15.41
N THR A 406 -20.21 25.93 -14.37
CA THR A 406 -21.33 26.86 -14.16
C THR A 406 -21.36 27.94 -15.25
N LEU A 407 -20.22 28.60 -15.49
CA LEU A 407 -20.05 29.64 -16.52
C LEU A 407 -20.30 29.13 -17.95
N THR A 408 -20.11 27.83 -18.20
CA THR A 408 -20.25 27.21 -19.54
C THR A 408 -21.52 26.36 -19.68
N SER A 409 -22.44 26.44 -18.73
CA SER A 409 -23.67 25.63 -18.69
C SER A 409 -24.54 25.76 -19.95
N GLU A 410 -24.68 26.96 -20.50
CA GLU A 410 -25.44 27.24 -21.73
C GLU A 410 -24.71 26.83 -23.03
N TYR A 411 -23.44 26.45 -22.95
CA TYR A 411 -22.59 26.12 -24.10
C TYR A 411 -22.07 24.67 -24.01
N PRO A 412 -22.96 23.66 -24.05
CA PRO A 412 -22.59 22.28 -23.71
C PRO A 412 -21.53 21.67 -24.63
N ASN A 413 -21.44 22.14 -25.87
CA ASN A 413 -20.47 21.70 -26.88
C ASN A 413 -19.14 22.47 -26.88
N LEU A 414 -18.93 23.43 -25.97
CA LEU A 414 -17.66 24.17 -25.88
C LEU A 414 -16.50 23.22 -25.54
N TYR A 415 -15.38 23.35 -26.27
CA TYR A 415 -14.22 22.48 -26.11
C TYR A 415 -13.66 22.53 -24.68
N GLU A 416 -13.51 23.73 -24.14
CA GLU A 416 -13.03 23.98 -22.78
C GLU A 416 -13.93 23.35 -21.71
N ARG A 417 -15.25 23.26 -21.94
CA ARG A 417 -16.18 22.58 -21.02
C ARG A 417 -15.97 21.07 -21.02
N LYS A 418 -15.76 20.46 -22.19
CA LYS A 418 -15.46 19.02 -22.32
C LYS A 418 -14.11 18.68 -21.66
N GLU A 419 -13.10 19.52 -21.90
CA GLU A 419 -11.77 19.39 -21.28
C GLU A 419 -11.83 19.57 -19.75
N ALA A 420 -12.59 20.55 -19.26
CA ALA A 420 -12.81 20.77 -17.82
C ALA A 420 -13.50 19.58 -17.15
N LYS A 421 -14.59 19.04 -17.72
CA LYS A 421 -15.26 17.83 -17.22
C LYS A 421 -14.31 16.62 -17.19
N LYS A 422 -13.43 16.47 -18.20
CA LYS A 422 -12.42 15.40 -18.26
C LYS A 422 -11.40 15.52 -17.12
N GLU A 423 -10.78 16.69 -16.93
CA GLU A 423 -9.84 16.91 -15.83
C GLU A 423 -10.52 16.79 -14.45
N LYS A 424 -11.76 17.27 -14.30
CA LYS A 424 -12.58 17.10 -13.08
C LYS A 424 -12.77 15.63 -12.72
N ALA A 425 -13.11 14.78 -13.69
CA ALA A 425 -13.23 13.35 -13.48
C ALA A 425 -11.90 12.68 -13.09
N LYS A 426 -10.80 13.05 -13.76
CA LYS A 426 -9.45 12.58 -13.41
C LYS A 426 -9.05 12.95 -11.97
N ILE A 427 -9.26 14.19 -11.54
CA ILE A 427 -9.00 14.62 -10.15
C ILE A 427 -9.87 13.81 -9.18
N LEU A 428 -11.16 13.60 -9.49
CA LEU A 428 -12.04 12.78 -8.66
C LEU A 428 -11.58 11.31 -8.58
N TYR A 429 -11.02 10.75 -9.64
CA TYR A 429 -10.36 9.43 -9.61
C TYR A 429 -9.15 9.42 -8.68
N GLU A 430 -8.24 10.40 -8.81
CA GLU A 430 -7.06 10.55 -7.93
C GLU A 430 -7.43 10.74 -6.45
N MET A 431 -8.60 11.32 -6.17
CA MET A 431 -9.16 11.47 -4.82
C MET A 431 -9.96 10.25 -4.33
N ASN A 432 -9.91 9.11 -5.04
CA ASN A 432 -10.70 7.90 -4.79
C ASN A 432 -12.24 8.09 -4.81
N LYS A 433 -12.75 9.17 -5.40
CA LYS A 433 -14.18 9.50 -5.52
C LYS A 433 -14.80 8.84 -6.77
N PHE A 434 -14.57 7.53 -6.93
CA PHE A 434 -14.77 6.82 -8.20
C PHE A 434 -16.18 6.95 -8.81
N ASN A 435 -17.22 6.82 -7.99
CA ASN A 435 -18.61 6.98 -8.44
C ASN A 435 -18.92 8.39 -8.99
N ARG A 436 -18.30 9.44 -8.44
CA ARG A 436 -18.48 10.82 -8.93
C ARG A 436 -17.73 11.04 -10.25
N SER A 437 -16.52 10.49 -10.37
CA SER A 437 -15.76 10.47 -11.63
C SER A 437 -16.53 9.76 -12.75
N LEU A 438 -17.02 8.53 -12.50
CA LEU A 438 -17.80 7.77 -13.49
C LEU A 438 -19.07 8.48 -13.92
N LYS A 439 -19.78 9.18 -13.02
CA LYS A 439 -20.96 9.96 -13.39
C LYS A 439 -20.61 10.97 -14.50
N ILE A 440 -19.58 11.78 -14.29
CA ILE A 440 -19.14 12.82 -15.24
C ILE A 440 -18.66 12.21 -16.56
N LEU A 441 -17.87 11.13 -16.51
CA LEU A 441 -17.33 10.47 -17.72
C LEU A 441 -18.43 9.79 -18.54
N ASN A 442 -19.42 9.17 -17.89
CA ASN A 442 -20.57 8.57 -18.55
C ASN A 442 -21.52 9.64 -19.13
N GLU A 443 -21.66 10.79 -18.46
CA GLU A 443 -22.39 11.94 -18.99
C GLU A 443 -21.70 12.50 -20.24
N LEU A 444 -20.39 12.76 -20.20
CA LEU A 444 -19.61 13.18 -21.37
C LEU A 444 -19.76 12.24 -22.57
N ASN A 445 -19.66 10.93 -22.35
CA ASN A 445 -19.79 9.93 -23.40
C ASN A 445 -21.23 9.81 -23.97
N LYS A 446 -22.25 10.15 -23.18
CA LYS A 446 -23.64 10.23 -23.65
C LYS A 446 -23.92 11.53 -24.41
N GLU A 447 -23.35 12.65 -23.97
CA GLU A 447 -23.47 13.97 -24.60
C GLU A 447 -22.86 13.97 -26.01
N ASP A 448 -21.72 13.29 -26.22
CA ASP A 448 -21.08 13.16 -27.54
C ASP A 448 -20.25 11.85 -27.64
N PRO A 449 -20.78 10.79 -28.27
CA PRO A 449 -20.06 9.52 -28.47
C PRO A 449 -18.77 9.64 -29.30
N GLU A 450 -18.63 10.65 -30.18
CA GLU A 450 -17.38 10.84 -30.93
C GLU A 450 -16.25 11.41 -30.04
N THR A 451 -16.60 12.06 -28.92
CA THR A 451 -15.62 12.62 -27.99
C THR A 451 -14.67 11.53 -27.45
N ILE A 452 -15.08 10.26 -27.39
CA ILE A 452 -14.18 9.14 -27.04
C ILE A 452 -12.99 9.01 -28.02
N TYR A 453 -13.18 9.22 -29.32
CA TYR A 453 -12.11 9.10 -30.31
C TYR A 453 -11.20 10.33 -30.34
N LYS A 454 -11.75 11.50 -29.96
CA LYS A 454 -11.02 12.77 -29.85
C LYS A 454 -10.24 12.87 -28.52
N HIS A 455 -10.76 12.24 -27.46
CA HIS A 455 -10.20 12.21 -26.10
C HIS A 455 -10.24 10.78 -25.53
N PRO A 456 -9.34 9.89 -25.99
CA PRO A 456 -9.31 8.48 -25.58
C PRO A 456 -9.14 8.29 -24.06
N GLU A 457 -8.55 9.26 -23.37
CA GLU A 457 -8.36 9.28 -21.92
C GLU A 457 -9.68 9.10 -21.16
N ILE A 458 -10.82 9.47 -21.73
CA ILE A 458 -12.15 9.20 -21.14
C ILE A 458 -12.35 7.69 -20.97
N SER A 459 -12.03 6.88 -21.98
CA SER A 459 -12.14 5.41 -21.89
C SER A 459 -11.13 4.82 -20.89
N LEU A 460 -9.94 5.41 -20.81
CA LEU A 460 -8.93 5.04 -19.81
C LEU A 460 -9.44 5.24 -18.38
N TYR A 461 -9.92 6.44 -18.06
CA TYR A 461 -10.43 6.74 -16.73
C TYR A 461 -11.73 6.00 -16.42
N ILE A 462 -12.65 5.78 -17.38
CA ILE A 462 -13.82 4.91 -17.15
C ILE A 462 -13.34 3.51 -16.75
N GLY A 463 -12.37 2.94 -17.48
CA GLY A 463 -11.79 1.63 -17.19
C GLY A 463 -11.13 1.55 -15.82
N TYR A 464 -10.32 2.54 -15.48
CA TYR A 464 -9.68 2.64 -14.15
C TYR A 464 -10.68 2.81 -13.01
N ASN A 465 -11.76 3.57 -13.18
CA ASN A 465 -12.77 3.72 -12.13
C ASN A 465 -13.57 2.42 -11.93
N TYR A 466 -13.99 1.74 -12.99
CA TYR A 466 -14.66 0.44 -12.87
C TYR A 466 -13.76 -0.62 -12.23
N TYR A 467 -12.46 -0.62 -12.55
CA TYR A 467 -11.48 -1.50 -11.89
C TYR A 467 -11.46 -1.29 -10.37
N GLN A 468 -11.38 -0.03 -9.93
CA GLN A 468 -11.36 0.30 -8.49
C GLN A 468 -12.67 -0.04 -7.77
N LEU A 469 -13.79 -0.09 -8.50
CA LEU A 469 -15.08 -0.56 -8.00
C LEU A 469 -15.26 -2.09 -8.07
N GLY A 470 -14.27 -2.82 -8.62
CA GLY A 470 -14.32 -4.28 -8.78
C GLY A 470 -15.14 -4.77 -9.98
N ASP A 471 -15.66 -3.88 -10.82
CA ASP A 471 -16.39 -4.22 -12.06
C ASP A 471 -15.38 -4.53 -13.17
N ASN A 472 -14.75 -5.70 -13.04
CA ASN A 472 -13.66 -6.16 -13.90
C ASN A 472 -14.07 -6.25 -15.38
N GLN A 473 -15.32 -6.63 -15.68
CA GLN A 473 -15.81 -6.67 -17.06
C GLN A 473 -15.90 -5.27 -17.69
N LYS A 474 -16.60 -4.31 -17.08
CA LYS A 474 -16.71 -2.95 -17.65
C LYS A 474 -15.36 -2.24 -17.67
N ALA A 475 -14.48 -2.57 -16.71
CA ALA A 475 -13.09 -2.14 -16.73
C ALA A 475 -12.38 -2.61 -18.00
N ARG A 476 -12.39 -3.92 -18.31
CA ARG A 476 -11.79 -4.46 -19.55
C ARG A 476 -12.32 -3.81 -20.81
N GLU A 477 -13.64 -3.74 -20.97
CA GLU A 477 -14.28 -3.19 -22.17
C GLU A 477 -13.79 -1.76 -22.47
N SER A 478 -13.63 -0.95 -21.43
CA SER A 478 -13.16 0.43 -21.51
C SER A 478 -11.65 0.54 -21.74
N LEU A 479 -10.85 -0.31 -21.07
CA LEU A 479 -9.39 -0.37 -21.23
C LEU A 479 -8.98 -0.90 -22.62
N TYR A 480 -9.68 -1.91 -23.15
CA TYR A 480 -9.51 -2.36 -24.54
C TYR A 480 -9.86 -1.25 -25.53
N ARG A 481 -10.94 -0.49 -25.28
CA ARG A 481 -11.30 0.65 -26.13
C ARG A 481 -10.19 1.69 -26.17
N TYR A 482 -9.61 2.05 -25.03
CA TYR A 482 -8.45 2.93 -24.96
C TYR A 482 -7.25 2.37 -25.73
N TYR A 483 -6.83 1.15 -25.41
CA TYR A 483 -5.67 0.49 -26.03
C TYR A 483 -5.79 0.40 -27.56
N ASN A 484 -6.97 0.02 -28.06
CA ASN A 484 -7.23 -0.10 -29.51
C ASN A 484 -7.31 1.27 -30.21
N THR A 485 -7.72 2.33 -29.51
CA THR A 485 -7.75 3.70 -30.06
C THR A 485 -6.37 4.36 -30.06
N CYS A 486 -5.47 3.90 -29.18
CA CYS A 486 -4.17 4.52 -28.91
C CYS A 486 -3.05 3.48 -28.68
N PRO A 487 -2.76 2.57 -29.64
CA PRO A 487 -1.87 1.41 -29.42
C PRO A 487 -0.41 1.75 -29.15
N GLU A 488 0.09 2.89 -29.63
CA GLU A 488 1.49 3.33 -29.49
C GLU A 488 1.75 4.21 -28.26
N ARG A 489 0.78 4.39 -27.34
CA ARG A 489 0.98 5.19 -26.12
C ARG A 489 1.85 4.45 -25.11
N GLU A 490 2.83 5.13 -24.53
CA GLU A 490 3.75 4.58 -23.52
C GLU A 490 3.01 3.87 -22.36
N ILE A 491 1.97 4.51 -21.81
CA ILE A 491 1.16 3.97 -20.69
C ILE A 491 0.52 2.60 -20.96
N ASN A 492 0.51 2.11 -22.21
CA ASN A 492 -0.10 0.83 -22.56
C ASN A 492 0.54 -0.39 -21.86
N HIS A 493 1.80 -0.30 -21.42
CA HIS A 493 2.38 -1.34 -20.56
C HIS A 493 1.64 -1.48 -19.21
N LEU A 494 1.10 -0.39 -18.66
CA LEU A 494 0.24 -0.42 -17.47
C LEU A 494 -1.19 -0.85 -17.82
N VAL A 495 -1.75 -0.38 -18.95
CA VAL A 495 -3.11 -0.75 -19.39
C VAL A 495 -3.24 -2.25 -19.64
N LEU A 496 -2.25 -2.88 -20.29
CA LEU A 496 -2.24 -4.33 -20.51
C LEU A 496 -2.08 -5.11 -19.20
N ASN A 497 -1.26 -4.64 -18.25
CA ASN A 497 -1.24 -5.19 -16.89
C ASN A 497 -2.61 -5.07 -16.23
N GLN A 498 -3.28 -3.92 -16.36
CA GLN A 498 -4.60 -3.70 -15.79
C GLN A 498 -5.65 -4.67 -16.36
N ILE A 499 -5.60 -4.93 -17.66
CA ILE A 499 -6.42 -5.93 -18.34
C ILE A 499 -6.08 -7.34 -17.81
N GLY A 500 -4.80 -7.71 -17.69
CA GLY A 500 -4.39 -8.97 -17.06
C GLY A 500 -4.90 -9.10 -15.61
N ASP A 501 -4.80 -8.03 -14.83
CA ASP A 501 -5.26 -7.94 -13.45
C ASP A 501 -6.78 -8.18 -13.34
N THR A 502 -7.60 -7.65 -14.26
CA THR A 502 -9.07 -7.91 -14.27
C THR A 502 -9.40 -9.38 -14.51
N TYR A 503 -8.72 -10.07 -15.45
CA TYR A 503 -8.90 -11.51 -15.67
C TYR A 503 -8.49 -12.30 -14.44
N ARG A 504 -7.35 -11.97 -13.81
CA ARG A 504 -6.90 -12.60 -12.57
C ARG A 504 -7.91 -12.41 -11.44
N ASN A 505 -8.50 -11.21 -11.30
CA ASN A 505 -9.47 -10.91 -10.26
C ASN A 505 -10.76 -11.76 -10.38
N GLU A 506 -11.12 -12.17 -11.60
CA GLU A 506 -12.24 -13.09 -11.89
C GLU A 506 -11.83 -14.58 -11.88
N GLY A 507 -10.57 -14.90 -11.58
CA GLY A 507 -10.04 -16.27 -11.57
C GLY A 507 -9.63 -16.81 -12.95
N MET A 508 -9.71 -16.01 -14.01
CA MET A 508 -9.29 -16.37 -15.37
C MET A 508 -7.76 -16.26 -15.53
N ILE A 509 -7.04 -17.14 -14.82
CA ILE A 509 -5.57 -17.10 -14.70
C ILE A 509 -4.88 -17.23 -16.06
N GLU A 510 -5.33 -18.12 -16.94
CA GLU A 510 -4.71 -18.33 -18.25
C GLU A 510 -4.73 -17.08 -19.14
N ASP A 511 -5.85 -16.35 -19.14
CA ASP A 511 -5.97 -15.11 -19.91
C ASP A 511 -5.14 -13.99 -19.30
N ALA A 512 -5.11 -13.88 -17.97
CA ALA A 512 -4.24 -12.94 -17.28
C ALA A 512 -2.75 -13.13 -17.66
N VAL A 513 -2.29 -14.39 -17.71
CA VAL A 513 -0.93 -14.77 -18.11
C VAL A 513 -0.59 -14.30 -19.53
N LYS A 514 -1.54 -14.38 -20.48
CA LYS A 514 -1.34 -13.90 -21.87
C LYS A 514 -1.03 -12.40 -21.89
N PHE A 515 -1.74 -11.59 -21.09
CA PHE A 515 -1.50 -10.15 -21.00
C PHE A 515 -0.17 -9.79 -20.33
N TYR A 516 0.19 -10.44 -19.22
CA TYR A 516 1.49 -10.19 -18.58
C TYR A 516 2.65 -10.55 -19.52
N ARG A 517 2.57 -11.67 -20.25
CA ARG A 517 3.57 -12.07 -21.26
C ARG A 517 3.66 -11.09 -22.41
N MET A 518 2.52 -10.63 -22.92
CA MET A 518 2.46 -9.60 -23.96
C MET A 518 3.14 -8.29 -23.53
N VAL A 519 3.10 -7.94 -22.24
CA VAL A 519 3.86 -6.81 -21.70
C VAL A 519 5.36 -7.09 -21.65
N LEU A 520 5.79 -8.28 -21.21
CA LEU A 520 7.20 -8.67 -21.23
C LEU A 520 7.80 -8.67 -22.65
N GLU A 521 7.04 -9.12 -23.64
CA GLU A 521 7.46 -9.19 -25.05
C GLU A 521 7.54 -7.82 -25.72
N ARG A 522 6.62 -6.90 -25.40
CA ARG A 522 6.49 -5.59 -26.08
C ARG A 522 7.13 -4.42 -25.35
N TYR A 523 7.23 -4.50 -24.03
CA TYR A 523 7.64 -3.40 -23.15
C TYR A 523 8.65 -3.86 -22.07
N PRO A 524 9.71 -4.63 -22.42
CA PRO A 524 10.57 -5.33 -21.46
C PRO A 524 11.25 -4.43 -20.42
N ASP A 525 11.56 -3.19 -20.77
CA ASP A 525 12.34 -2.24 -19.95
C ASP A 525 11.46 -1.28 -19.11
N THR A 526 10.16 -1.57 -19.01
CA THR A 526 9.17 -0.72 -18.33
C THR A 526 8.76 -1.22 -16.95
N ASP A 527 8.21 -0.33 -16.12
CA ASP A 527 7.52 -0.70 -14.88
C ASP A 527 6.45 -1.77 -15.11
N GLY A 528 5.80 -1.74 -16.28
CA GLY A 528 4.84 -2.74 -16.69
C GLY A 528 5.44 -4.15 -16.74
N ALA A 529 6.66 -4.30 -17.27
CA ALA A 529 7.33 -5.59 -17.28
C ALA A 529 7.71 -6.06 -15.87
N ILE A 530 8.11 -5.16 -14.97
CA ILE A 530 8.36 -5.51 -13.56
C ILE A 530 7.07 -5.98 -12.88
N ILE A 531 5.96 -5.26 -13.05
CA ILE A 531 4.63 -5.67 -12.55
C ILE A 531 4.25 -7.04 -13.11
N SER A 532 4.41 -7.26 -14.42
CA SER A 532 4.13 -8.55 -15.07
C SER A 532 5.00 -9.69 -14.53
N LYS A 533 6.30 -9.48 -14.30
CA LYS A 533 7.19 -10.46 -13.64
C LYS A 533 6.68 -10.81 -12.24
N ILE A 534 6.28 -9.81 -11.44
CA ILE A 534 5.70 -10.01 -10.11
C ILE A 534 4.39 -10.81 -10.19
N ARG A 535 3.45 -10.45 -11.08
CA ARG A 535 2.18 -11.17 -11.23
C ARG A 535 2.37 -12.63 -11.64
N LEU A 536 3.31 -12.90 -12.56
CA LEU A 536 3.65 -14.25 -13.00
C LEU A 536 4.41 -15.07 -11.94
N ALA A 537 5.10 -14.41 -11.01
CA ALA A 537 5.66 -15.06 -9.82
C ALA A 537 4.56 -15.38 -8.80
N GLU A 538 3.67 -14.42 -8.50
CA GLU A 538 2.52 -14.61 -7.60
C GLU A 538 1.61 -15.76 -8.04
N GLN A 539 1.30 -15.85 -9.35
CA GLN A 539 0.46 -16.94 -9.90
C GLN A 539 1.10 -18.33 -9.77
N GLN A 540 2.43 -18.43 -9.77
CA GLN A 540 3.15 -19.69 -9.57
C GLN A 540 3.20 -20.17 -8.11
N GLU A 541 2.79 -19.32 -7.16
CA GLU A 541 2.73 -19.67 -5.73
C GLU A 541 1.43 -20.41 -5.35
N ASP A 542 0.37 -20.30 -6.16
CA ASP A 542 -0.82 -21.15 -6.08
C ASP A 542 -0.59 -22.47 -6.82
N LYS A 543 -1.15 -23.57 -6.30
CA LYS A 543 -0.66 -24.93 -6.58
C LYS A 543 -1.00 -25.48 -7.96
N ASP A 544 -1.94 -24.89 -8.69
CA ASP A 544 -2.35 -25.37 -10.01
C ASP A 544 -1.83 -24.47 -11.13
N TRP A 545 -1.00 -25.08 -11.98
CA TRP A 545 -0.67 -24.67 -13.35
C TRP A 545 -0.07 -23.26 -13.56
N ILE A 546 1.26 -23.17 -13.69
CA ILE A 546 1.88 -22.81 -14.99
C ILE A 546 3.30 -23.41 -15.12
N GLU A 547 3.38 -24.71 -15.41
CA GLU A 547 4.67 -25.41 -15.62
C GLU A 547 5.52 -24.76 -16.73
N LYS A 548 4.87 -24.21 -17.77
CA LYS A 548 5.52 -23.47 -18.85
C LYS A 548 6.20 -22.18 -18.39
N THR A 549 5.52 -21.35 -17.57
CA THR A 549 6.12 -20.11 -17.03
C THR A 549 7.26 -20.42 -16.07
N ARG A 550 7.13 -21.48 -15.25
CA ARG A 550 8.21 -21.94 -14.37
C ARG A 550 9.46 -22.38 -15.16
N LYS A 551 9.29 -23.07 -16.29
CA LYS A 551 10.39 -23.48 -17.18
C LYS A 551 11.06 -22.29 -17.88
N GLU A 552 10.29 -21.31 -18.33
CA GLU A 552 10.81 -20.17 -19.10
C GLU A 552 11.38 -19.04 -18.23
N MET A 553 10.80 -18.77 -17.06
CA MET A 553 11.18 -17.64 -16.19
C MET A 553 11.87 -18.06 -14.89
N GLY A 554 11.86 -19.36 -14.55
CA GLY A 554 12.33 -19.86 -13.26
C GLY A 554 11.27 -19.80 -12.15
N SER A 555 11.68 -20.19 -10.94
CA SER A 555 10.83 -20.15 -9.75
C SER A 555 10.51 -18.71 -9.31
N PRO A 556 9.43 -18.48 -8.53
CA PRO A 556 9.11 -17.16 -7.96
C PRO A 556 10.30 -16.51 -7.25
N LYS A 557 11.04 -17.29 -6.46
CA LYS A 557 12.32 -16.90 -5.83
C LYS A 557 13.28 -16.29 -6.84
N LYS A 558 13.61 -17.01 -7.92
CA LYS A 558 14.55 -16.54 -8.94
C LYS A 558 14.06 -15.29 -9.66
N ILE A 559 12.74 -15.17 -9.90
CA ILE A 559 12.14 -13.97 -10.48
C ILE A 559 12.32 -12.77 -9.54
N TYR A 560 12.05 -12.91 -8.23
CA TYR A 560 12.26 -11.82 -7.28
C TYR A 560 13.75 -11.51 -7.04
N GLU A 561 14.63 -12.53 -6.99
CA GLU A 561 16.10 -12.36 -6.94
C GLU A 561 16.60 -11.53 -8.13
N ASN A 562 16.17 -11.87 -9.35
CA ASN A 562 16.50 -11.09 -10.54
C ASN A 562 15.98 -9.65 -10.46
N ILE A 563 14.72 -9.41 -10.06
CA ILE A 563 14.21 -8.03 -9.92
C ILE A 563 15.03 -7.22 -8.90
N VAL A 564 15.42 -7.83 -7.78
CA VAL A 564 16.22 -7.19 -6.74
C VAL A 564 17.67 -6.91 -7.19
N ASN A 565 18.25 -7.79 -8.02
CA ASN A 565 19.63 -7.67 -8.49
C ASN A 565 19.79 -6.80 -9.76
N ASP A 566 18.89 -6.93 -10.75
CA ASP A 566 18.98 -6.27 -12.06
C ASP A 566 18.81 -4.74 -11.97
N SER A 567 18.21 -4.25 -10.89
CA SER A 567 17.73 -2.87 -10.75
C SER A 567 18.61 -1.97 -9.89
N VAL A 568 19.78 -2.45 -9.47
CA VAL A 568 20.77 -1.74 -8.63
C VAL A 568 21.23 -0.41 -9.26
N GLU A 569 21.04 -0.20 -10.56
CA GLU A 569 21.38 1.04 -11.26
C GLU A 569 20.33 2.16 -11.15
N LYS A 570 19.05 1.86 -10.82
CA LYS A 570 18.00 2.89 -10.70
C LYS A 570 17.84 3.37 -9.25
N LYS A 571 18.60 4.42 -8.91
CA LYS A 571 18.69 5.09 -7.59
C LYS A 571 17.41 5.82 -7.10
N ASP A 572 16.22 5.25 -7.29
CA ASP A 572 14.98 5.83 -6.77
C ASP A 572 14.60 5.23 -5.41
N GLU A 573 14.86 6.00 -4.35
CA GLU A 573 14.45 5.71 -2.95
C GLU A 573 12.94 5.47 -2.79
N LYS A 574 12.14 5.81 -3.80
CA LYS A 574 10.67 5.69 -3.79
C LYS A 574 10.11 4.51 -4.57
N ASN A 575 10.92 3.70 -5.25
CA ASN A 575 10.41 2.63 -6.13
C ASN A 575 9.57 1.60 -5.35
N PRO A 576 8.22 1.57 -5.49
CA PRO A 576 7.38 0.69 -4.68
C PRO A 576 7.46 -0.77 -5.12
N LEU A 577 7.77 -1.01 -6.41
CA LEU A 577 7.92 -2.34 -6.99
C LEU A 577 9.15 -3.03 -6.39
N MET A 578 10.25 -2.31 -6.22
CA MET A 578 11.44 -2.79 -5.52
C MET A 578 11.11 -3.23 -4.08
N GLN A 579 10.45 -2.36 -3.31
CA GLN A 579 10.09 -2.63 -1.92
C GLN A 579 9.19 -3.87 -1.79
N LEU A 580 8.23 -4.06 -2.71
CA LEU A 580 7.44 -5.28 -2.77
C LEU A 580 8.26 -6.50 -3.17
N SER A 581 9.14 -6.41 -4.18
CA SER A 581 9.97 -7.54 -4.61
C SER A 581 10.91 -8.02 -3.52
N MET A 582 11.52 -7.11 -2.74
CA MET A 582 12.32 -7.49 -1.55
C MET A 582 11.46 -8.17 -0.48
N LEU A 583 10.27 -7.64 -0.18
CA LEU A 583 9.34 -8.24 0.78
C LEU A 583 8.91 -9.66 0.34
N LYS A 584 8.53 -9.81 -0.94
CA LYS A 584 8.12 -11.08 -1.56
C LYS A 584 9.25 -12.09 -1.60
N LEU A 585 10.48 -11.66 -1.89
CA LEU A 585 11.68 -12.50 -1.81
C LEU A 585 11.92 -12.99 -0.37
N GLY A 586 11.82 -12.09 0.62
CA GLY A 586 11.88 -12.43 2.04
C GLY A 586 10.84 -13.47 2.45
N ILE A 587 9.59 -13.34 1.98
CA ILE A 587 8.51 -14.31 2.22
C ILE A 587 8.76 -15.63 1.47
N THR A 588 9.32 -15.61 0.26
CA THR A 588 9.67 -16.84 -0.47
C THR A 588 10.74 -17.63 0.27
N TYR A 589 11.77 -16.96 0.81
CA TYR A 589 12.76 -17.61 1.68
C TYR A 589 12.14 -18.20 2.96
N GLN A 590 11.09 -17.61 3.55
CA GLN A 590 10.37 -18.22 4.67
C GLN A 590 9.67 -19.52 4.27
N LYS A 591 9.01 -19.55 3.10
CA LYS A 591 8.35 -20.75 2.56
C LYS A 591 9.33 -21.91 2.37
N GLU A 592 10.56 -21.59 1.94
CA GLU A 592 11.67 -22.54 1.79
C GLU A 592 12.44 -22.83 3.10
N LYS A 593 12.04 -22.22 4.23
CA LYS A 593 12.72 -22.29 5.55
C LYS A 593 14.16 -21.74 5.55
N GLU A 594 14.54 -20.98 4.53
CA GLU A 594 15.81 -20.25 4.42
C GLU A 594 15.80 -18.94 5.26
N TYR A 595 15.41 -19.03 6.53
CA TYR A 595 15.14 -17.86 7.37
C TYR A 595 16.31 -16.87 7.49
N GLY A 596 17.57 -17.34 7.44
CA GLY A 596 18.74 -16.45 7.45
C GLY A 596 18.83 -15.52 6.23
N LYS A 597 18.48 -16.02 5.03
CA LYS A 597 18.40 -15.21 3.80
C LYS A 597 17.20 -14.26 3.85
N SER A 598 16.06 -14.76 4.34
CA SER A 598 14.87 -13.93 4.58
C SER A 598 15.20 -12.73 5.48
N LEU A 599 15.84 -12.98 6.62
CA LEU A 599 16.19 -11.94 7.60
C LEU A 599 17.14 -10.90 6.98
N LYS A 600 18.11 -11.33 6.17
CA LYS A 600 19.01 -10.42 5.45
C LYS A 600 18.24 -9.47 4.52
N VAL A 601 17.39 -10.00 3.64
CA VAL A 601 16.64 -9.18 2.65
C VAL A 601 15.63 -8.26 3.33
N LEU A 602 14.95 -8.72 4.38
CA LEU A 602 13.97 -7.90 5.11
C LEU A 602 14.65 -6.78 5.94
N LYS A 603 15.85 -7.03 6.50
CA LYS A 603 16.67 -5.96 7.10
C LYS A 603 17.10 -4.94 6.07
N GLU A 604 17.62 -5.38 4.93
CA GLU A 604 18.07 -4.50 3.85
C GLU A 604 16.92 -3.61 3.33
N LEU A 605 15.71 -4.15 3.24
CA LEU A 605 14.49 -3.40 2.91
C LEU A 605 14.17 -2.34 3.98
N LEU A 606 14.29 -2.67 5.28
CA LEU A 606 14.05 -1.74 6.39
C LEU A 606 15.11 -0.62 6.43
N GLU A 607 16.38 -0.96 6.19
CA GLU A 607 17.51 -0.03 6.21
C GLU A 607 17.49 0.92 5.00
N LYS A 608 17.26 0.39 3.78
CA LYS A 608 17.18 1.21 2.56
C LYS A 608 15.89 2.03 2.48
N TYR A 609 14.78 1.55 3.06
CA TYR A 609 13.47 2.21 2.95
C TYR A 609 12.74 2.40 4.30
N PRO A 610 13.28 3.18 5.26
CA PRO A 610 12.71 3.31 6.61
C PRO A 610 11.28 3.89 6.67
N ARG A 611 10.87 4.60 5.60
CA ARG A 611 9.53 5.19 5.43
C ARG A 611 8.65 4.42 4.43
N THR A 612 8.93 3.13 4.21
CA THR A 612 8.11 2.28 3.34
C THR A 612 6.63 2.25 3.77
N SER A 613 5.73 2.27 2.80
CA SER A 613 4.28 2.03 3.02
C SER A 613 3.99 0.60 3.46
N LEU A 614 4.88 -0.35 3.16
CA LEU A 614 4.75 -1.77 3.46
C LEU A 614 5.20 -2.12 4.90
N LYS A 615 5.29 -1.12 5.79
CA LYS A 615 5.86 -1.29 7.13
C LYS A 615 5.15 -2.37 7.94
N LYS A 616 3.83 -2.51 7.81
CA LYS A 616 3.04 -3.51 8.54
C LYS A 616 3.35 -4.93 8.06
N GLU A 617 3.38 -5.12 6.74
CA GLU A 617 3.68 -6.39 6.08
C GLU A 617 5.15 -6.79 6.33
N LEU A 618 6.07 -5.83 6.32
CA LEU A 618 7.48 -6.00 6.63
C LEU A 618 7.70 -6.43 8.07
N LEU A 619 7.08 -5.77 9.05
CA LEU A 619 7.20 -6.16 10.46
C LEU A 619 6.61 -7.56 10.70
N HIS A 620 5.48 -7.90 10.06
CA HIS A 620 4.92 -9.25 10.11
C HIS A 620 5.85 -10.30 9.47
N ALA A 621 6.48 -9.98 8.33
CA ALA A 621 7.46 -10.87 7.70
C ALA A 621 8.70 -11.07 8.59
N LEU A 622 9.23 -9.99 9.20
CA LEU A 622 10.32 -10.07 10.17
C LEU A 622 9.95 -10.95 11.37
N MET A 623 8.74 -10.78 11.92
CA MET A 623 8.21 -11.61 13.01
C MET A 623 8.24 -13.10 12.64
N VAL A 624 7.63 -13.48 11.51
CA VAL A 624 7.56 -14.89 11.05
C VAL A 624 8.96 -15.46 10.80
N THR A 625 9.89 -14.66 10.26
CA THR A 625 11.27 -15.08 10.03
C THR A 625 12.02 -15.34 11.34
N ILE A 626 11.96 -14.40 12.29
CA ILE A 626 12.65 -14.51 13.58
C ILE A 626 12.03 -15.65 14.40
N GLU A 627 10.70 -15.74 14.47
CA GLU A 627 9.97 -16.84 15.12
C GLU A 627 10.39 -18.21 14.55
N GLY A 628 10.52 -18.31 13.22
CA GLY A 628 11.01 -19.52 12.54
C GLY A 628 12.45 -19.90 12.91
N MET A 629 13.33 -18.92 13.10
CA MET A 629 14.70 -19.14 13.61
C MET A 629 14.69 -19.57 15.07
N LEU A 630 13.96 -18.85 15.94
CA LEU A 630 13.86 -19.14 17.36
C LEU A 630 13.29 -20.54 17.61
N LYS A 631 12.22 -20.94 16.91
CA LYS A 631 11.64 -22.30 16.99
C LYS A 631 12.62 -23.39 16.56
N LYS A 632 13.45 -23.14 15.54
CA LYS A 632 14.48 -24.08 15.09
C LYS A 632 15.58 -24.24 16.14
N GLU A 633 16.13 -23.14 16.65
CA GLU A 633 17.22 -23.18 17.62
C GLU A 633 16.75 -23.71 18.99
N MET A 634 15.51 -23.40 19.41
CA MET A 634 14.89 -23.99 20.62
C MET A 634 14.77 -25.51 20.51
N LYS A 635 14.29 -26.03 19.36
CA LYS A 635 14.20 -27.49 19.14
C LYS A 635 15.58 -28.16 19.19
N ASN A 636 16.62 -27.46 18.72
CA ASN A 636 17.99 -27.92 18.74
C ASN A 636 18.70 -27.70 20.09
N HIS A 637 18.04 -27.10 21.08
CA HIS A 637 18.61 -26.72 22.39
C HIS A 637 19.80 -25.74 22.29
N ASN A 638 19.86 -24.97 21.18
CA ASN A 638 20.93 -24.01 20.88
C ASN A 638 20.66 -22.64 21.55
N TYR A 639 20.54 -22.60 22.88
CA TYR A 639 20.11 -21.40 23.62
C TYR A 639 21.01 -20.18 23.40
N ILE A 640 22.33 -20.39 23.27
CA ILE A 640 23.30 -19.32 22.99
C ILE A 640 23.02 -18.65 21.63
N ASN A 641 22.59 -19.40 20.61
CA ASN A 641 22.26 -18.83 19.29
C ASN A 641 21.02 -17.92 19.35
N ILE A 642 20.05 -18.26 20.19
CA ILE A 642 18.85 -17.45 20.43
C ILE A 642 19.22 -16.12 21.08
N ILE A 643 20.04 -16.17 22.12
CA ILE A 643 20.50 -14.98 22.85
C ILE A 643 21.35 -14.10 21.93
N ASN A 644 22.27 -14.68 21.17
CA ASN A 644 23.08 -13.93 20.19
C ASN A 644 22.23 -13.27 19.09
N LEU A 645 21.16 -13.93 18.62
CA LEU A 645 20.20 -13.34 17.68
C LEU A 645 19.46 -12.15 18.29
N TYR A 646 18.97 -12.30 19.53
CA TYR A 646 18.30 -11.23 20.27
C TYR A 646 19.20 -10.02 20.51
N LEU A 647 20.40 -10.23 21.07
CA LEU A 647 21.33 -9.15 21.40
C LEU A 647 21.83 -8.41 20.15
N LYS A 648 22.08 -9.14 19.05
CA LYS A 648 22.52 -8.52 17.79
C LYS A 648 21.43 -7.67 17.13
N ASP A 649 20.17 -8.06 17.28
CA ASP A 649 19.03 -7.49 16.54
C ASP A 649 17.98 -6.84 17.46
N GLU A 650 18.35 -6.41 18.68
CA GLU A 650 17.40 -5.93 19.70
C GLU A 650 16.46 -4.82 19.19
N LYS A 651 16.97 -3.92 18.34
CA LYS A 651 16.17 -2.87 17.70
C LYS A 651 15.01 -3.44 16.87
N ILE A 652 15.22 -4.56 16.18
CA ILE A 652 14.20 -5.22 15.36
C ILE A 652 13.20 -5.97 16.25
N PHE A 653 13.67 -6.67 17.29
CA PHE A 653 12.78 -7.27 18.29
C PHE A 653 11.87 -6.20 18.92
N SER A 654 12.41 -5.03 19.24
CA SER A 654 11.66 -3.90 19.80
C SER A 654 10.74 -3.21 18.79
N MET A 655 11.05 -3.24 17.48
CA MET A 655 10.16 -2.71 16.43
C MET A 655 9.02 -3.67 16.07
N VAL A 656 9.27 -4.98 16.11
CA VAL A 656 8.25 -6.02 15.88
C VAL A 656 7.34 -6.16 17.11
N ASN A 657 7.94 -6.10 18.31
CA ASN A 657 7.27 -6.07 19.61
C ASN A 657 6.19 -7.15 19.79
N ALA A 658 6.57 -8.41 19.55
CA ALA A 658 5.66 -9.55 19.57
C ALA A 658 6.06 -10.57 20.67
N PRO A 659 5.10 -11.06 21.48
CA PRO A 659 5.40 -11.97 22.60
C PRO A 659 6.00 -13.31 22.16
N GLU A 660 5.67 -13.79 20.96
CA GLU A 660 6.20 -15.01 20.35
C GLU A 660 7.73 -14.95 20.13
N LEU A 661 8.32 -13.74 20.12
CA LEU A 661 9.76 -13.55 20.00
C LEU A 661 10.45 -13.46 21.37
N PHE A 662 9.83 -12.79 22.35
CA PHE A 662 10.43 -12.61 23.67
C PHE A 662 10.38 -13.89 24.53
N LEU A 663 9.31 -14.68 24.48
CA LEU A 663 9.20 -15.90 25.29
C LEU A 663 10.31 -16.94 25.01
N PRO A 664 10.66 -17.29 23.75
CA PRO A 664 11.79 -18.18 23.49
C PRO A 664 13.13 -17.62 23.99
N VAL A 665 13.32 -16.31 23.96
CA VAL A 665 14.54 -15.64 24.42
C VAL A 665 14.64 -15.68 25.95
N ALA A 666 13.57 -15.34 26.67
CA ALA A 666 13.52 -15.44 28.13
C ALA A 666 13.77 -16.88 28.60
N ARG A 667 13.13 -17.87 27.97
CA ARG A 667 13.38 -19.30 28.22
C ARG A 667 14.83 -19.69 27.98
N ALA A 668 15.44 -19.21 26.90
CA ALA A 668 16.85 -19.48 26.61
C ALA A 668 17.79 -18.95 27.69
N PHE A 669 17.49 -17.78 28.29
CA PHE A 669 18.23 -17.26 29.45
C PHE A 669 18.05 -18.12 30.71
N VAL A 670 16.82 -18.56 31.03
CA VAL A 670 16.57 -19.49 32.14
C VAL A 670 17.35 -20.80 31.96
N TYR A 671 17.36 -21.38 30.75
CA TYR A 671 18.06 -22.64 30.47
C TYR A 671 19.60 -22.56 30.61
N ILE A 672 20.18 -21.35 30.68
CA ILE A 672 21.61 -21.14 30.96
C ILE A 672 21.86 -20.49 32.33
N ASN A 673 20.86 -20.50 33.22
CA ASN A 673 20.90 -19.95 34.59
C ASN A 673 21.22 -18.45 34.65
N LEU A 674 20.76 -17.65 33.68
CA LEU A 674 20.84 -16.18 33.70
C LEU A 674 19.46 -15.57 34.01
N ASP A 675 18.97 -15.83 35.21
CA ASP A 675 17.60 -15.49 35.63
C ASP A 675 17.29 -13.99 35.60
N ASP A 676 18.24 -13.12 35.99
CA ASP A 676 18.07 -11.65 35.92
C ASP A 676 17.77 -11.18 34.49
N MET A 677 18.52 -11.71 33.51
CA MET A 677 18.34 -11.41 32.10
C MET A 677 17.04 -12.02 31.56
N ALA A 678 16.63 -13.18 32.08
CA ALA A 678 15.35 -13.79 31.75
C ALA A 678 14.17 -12.92 32.23
N ILE A 679 14.25 -12.38 33.45
CA ILE A 679 13.22 -11.49 34.03
C ILE A 679 13.06 -10.22 33.19
N GLU A 680 14.14 -9.58 32.73
CA GLU A 680 14.03 -8.40 31.86
C GLU A 680 13.33 -8.70 30.51
N VAL A 681 13.56 -9.88 29.93
CA VAL A 681 12.86 -10.29 28.71
C VAL A 681 11.42 -10.74 29.00
N PHE A 682 11.16 -11.38 30.15
CA PHE A 682 9.81 -11.72 30.59
C PHE A 682 8.96 -10.47 30.87
N LYS A 683 9.52 -9.40 31.44
CA LYS A 683 8.85 -8.09 31.56
C LYS A 683 8.41 -7.55 30.19
N LYS A 684 9.28 -7.61 29.17
CA LYS A 684 8.92 -7.23 27.79
C LYS A 684 7.78 -8.09 27.23
N ALA A 685 7.68 -9.37 27.59
CA ALA A 685 6.58 -10.25 27.18
C ALA A 685 5.28 -10.03 27.98
N ASP A 686 5.35 -9.77 29.30
CA ASP A 686 4.19 -9.66 30.22
C ASP A 686 3.23 -8.52 29.83
N ILE A 687 3.77 -7.43 29.27
CA ILE A 687 3.00 -6.26 28.82
C ILE A 687 2.23 -6.54 27.52
N LEU A 688 2.64 -7.56 26.73
CA LEU A 688 2.07 -7.87 25.42
C LEU A 688 0.92 -8.90 25.46
N PHE A 689 0.77 -9.61 26.57
CA PHE A 689 -0.31 -10.58 26.78
C PHE A 689 -1.45 -10.01 27.61
N ALA A 690 -2.69 -10.32 27.23
CA ALA A 690 -3.80 -10.26 28.17
C ALA A 690 -3.59 -11.29 29.30
N ASP A 691 -4.01 -10.98 30.52
CA ASP A 691 -3.70 -11.81 31.70
C ASP A 691 -4.13 -13.29 31.56
N ASN A 692 -5.20 -13.58 30.79
CA ASN A 692 -5.66 -14.95 30.54
C ASN A 692 -4.81 -15.74 29.52
N ASP A 693 -4.11 -15.05 28.62
CA ASP A 693 -3.30 -15.69 27.57
C ASP A 693 -1.85 -15.93 28.00
N LYS A 694 -1.46 -15.45 29.19
CA LYS A 694 -0.09 -15.57 29.72
C LYS A 694 0.24 -17.03 30.01
N PRO A 695 1.38 -17.56 29.51
CA PRO A 695 1.77 -18.93 29.82
C PRO A 695 2.28 -19.07 31.25
N ALA A 696 2.17 -20.29 31.80
CA ALA A 696 2.47 -20.55 33.21
C ALA A 696 3.91 -20.21 33.64
N ASP A 697 4.91 -20.36 32.76
CA ASP A 697 6.30 -20.05 33.06
C ASP A 697 6.55 -18.53 33.20
N LEU A 698 5.90 -17.73 32.36
CA LEU A 698 5.89 -16.27 32.48
C LEU A 698 5.23 -15.84 33.79
N LEU A 699 4.03 -16.36 34.08
CA LEU A 699 3.29 -16.03 35.30
C LEU A 699 4.07 -16.40 36.56
N PHE A 700 4.71 -17.57 36.56
CA PHE A 700 5.54 -18.03 37.67
C PHE A 700 6.77 -17.14 37.88
N SER A 701 7.53 -16.88 36.82
CA SER A 701 8.74 -16.05 36.89
C SER A 701 8.43 -14.61 37.31
N MET A 702 7.34 -14.02 36.79
CA MET A 702 6.88 -12.70 37.20
C MET A 702 6.32 -12.68 38.63
N GLY A 703 5.64 -13.74 39.08
CA GLY A 703 5.16 -13.87 40.46
C GLY A 703 6.31 -13.98 41.46
N LYS A 704 7.33 -14.79 41.15
CA LYS A 704 8.57 -14.91 41.94
C LYS A 704 9.30 -13.56 42.02
N TYR A 705 9.49 -12.89 40.87
CA TYR A 705 10.11 -11.57 40.83
C TYR A 705 9.36 -10.53 41.68
N LEU A 706 8.03 -10.47 41.57
CA LEU A 706 7.22 -9.53 42.39
C LEU A 706 7.35 -9.81 43.89
N PHE A 707 7.45 -11.08 44.29
CA PHE A 707 7.71 -11.45 45.69
C PHE A 707 9.12 -11.03 46.15
N GLU A 708 10.15 -11.19 45.30
CA GLU A 708 11.52 -10.71 45.58
C GLU A 708 11.59 -9.18 45.69
N GLN A 709 10.65 -8.43 45.09
CA GLN A 709 10.48 -6.98 45.24
C GLN A 709 9.51 -6.58 46.39
N ASP A 710 9.17 -7.50 47.29
CA ASP A 710 8.21 -7.34 48.40
C ASP A 710 6.77 -6.94 47.98
N ASN A 711 6.45 -7.03 46.68
CA ASN A 711 5.10 -6.80 46.16
C ASN A 711 4.26 -8.08 46.28
N ILE A 712 3.86 -8.38 47.52
CA ILE A 712 3.13 -9.60 47.87
C ILE A 712 1.78 -9.69 47.13
N GLU A 713 0.99 -8.62 47.07
CA GLU A 713 -0.32 -8.63 46.39
C GLU A 713 -0.18 -8.94 44.89
N GLY A 714 0.80 -8.32 44.22
CA GLY A 714 1.11 -8.59 42.83
C GLY A 714 1.57 -10.03 42.59
N ALA A 715 2.38 -10.58 43.50
CA ALA A 715 2.83 -11.98 43.44
C ALA A 715 1.64 -12.95 43.58
N PHE A 716 0.76 -12.76 44.58
CA PHE A 716 -0.45 -13.56 44.75
C PHE A 716 -1.32 -13.55 43.49
N LYS A 717 -1.61 -12.35 42.95
CA LYS A 717 -2.41 -12.21 41.73
C LYS A 717 -1.81 -12.98 40.55
N ARG A 718 -0.49 -12.98 40.36
CA ARG A 718 0.19 -13.75 39.29
C ARG A 718 0.09 -15.26 39.53
N PHE A 719 0.25 -15.73 40.75
CA PHE A 719 0.09 -17.14 41.11
C PHE A 719 -1.36 -17.63 40.98
N ASP A 720 -2.35 -16.84 41.40
CA ASP A 720 -3.78 -17.19 41.28
C ASP A 720 -4.21 -17.32 39.81
N ILE A 721 -3.76 -16.42 38.93
CA ILE A 721 -4.00 -16.53 37.48
C ILE A 721 -3.35 -17.79 36.90
N LEU A 722 -2.12 -18.13 37.33
CA LEU A 722 -1.43 -19.36 36.92
C LEU A 722 -2.23 -20.60 37.32
N ILE A 723 -2.65 -20.66 38.58
CA ILE A 723 -3.38 -21.78 39.17
C ILE A 723 -4.75 -21.96 38.50
N ALA A 724 -5.47 -20.86 38.24
CA ALA A 724 -6.79 -20.88 37.62
C ALA A 724 -6.74 -21.30 36.13
N ASN A 725 -5.80 -20.72 35.36
CA ASN A 725 -5.77 -20.90 33.90
C ASN A 725 -4.88 -22.08 33.46
N HIS A 726 -3.88 -22.45 34.25
CA HIS A 726 -2.93 -23.53 33.94
C HIS A 726 -2.81 -24.57 35.08
N PRO A 727 -3.94 -25.14 35.57
CA PRO A 727 -3.95 -25.96 36.78
C PRO A 727 -3.08 -27.21 36.69
N TYR A 728 -2.81 -27.75 35.50
CA TYR A 728 -1.97 -28.94 35.28
C TYR A 728 -0.49 -28.61 34.98
N SER A 729 -0.08 -27.34 35.06
CA SER A 729 1.30 -26.92 34.88
C SER A 729 2.20 -27.44 36.02
N LYS A 730 3.45 -27.80 35.72
CA LYS A 730 4.46 -28.10 36.75
C LYS A 730 4.61 -26.96 37.78
N PHE A 731 4.47 -25.72 37.30
CA PHE A 731 4.56 -24.51 38.12
C PHE A 731 3.36 -24.29 39.05
N ALA A 732 2.25 -25.04 38.92
CA ALA A 732 1.09 -24.88 39.80
C ALA A 732 1.40 -25.31 41.24
N SER A 733 2.18 -26.39 41.41
CA SER A 733 2.66 -26.82 42.73
C SER A 733 3.59 -25.79 43.35
N GLU A 734 4.56 -25.29 42.57
CA GLU A 734 5.55 -24.29 42.98
C GLU A 734 4.88 -22.95 43.34
N ALA A 735 3.84 -22.54 42.59
CA ALA A 735 3.05 -21.35 42.88
C ALA A 735 2.30 -21.46 44.23
N TYR A 736 1.61 -22.57 44.48
CA TYR A 736 1.00 -22.84 45.78
C TYR A 736 2.03 -22.93 46.91
N GLN A 737 3.22 -23.50 46.67
CA GLN A 737 4.30 -23.52 47.66
C GLN A 737 4.75 -22.10 48.01
N LEU A 738 5.01 -21.23 47.02
CA LEU A 738 5.40 -19.85 47.29
C LEU A 738 4.29 -19.07 48.02
N GLN A 739 3.02 -19.21 47.63
CA GLN A 739 1.89 -18.63 48.35
C GLN A 739 1.84 -19.11 49.81
N GLY A 740 1.96 -20.42 50.05
CA GLY A 740 2.00 -21.00 51.41
C GLY A 740 3.17 -20.46 52.24
N SER A 741 4.35 -20.32 51.65
CA SER A 741 5.54 -19.78 52.32
C SER A 741 5.41 -18.29 52.64
N ILE A 742 4.71 -17.51 51.81
CA ILE A 742 4.38 -16.11 52.13
C ILE A 742 3.40 -16.05 53.31
N LEU A 743 2.32 -16.84 53.29
CA LEU A 743 1.34 -16.91 54.39
C LEU A 743 2.00 -17.36 55.70
N LEU A 744 2.95 -18.30 55.63
CA LEU A 744 3.74 -18.77 56.76
C LEU A 744 4.59 -17.64 57.37
N LYS A 745 5.28 -16.85 56.55
CA LYS A 745 6.01 -15.65 56.99
C LYS A 745 5.09 -14.59 57.60
N GLN A 746 3.89 -14.42 57.05
CA GLN A 746 2.84 -13.54 57.59
C GLN A 746 2.14 -14.11 58.85
N LYS A 747 2.57 -15.26 59.38
CA LYS A 747 1.97 -15.96 60.53
C LYS A 747 0.50 -16.38 60.32
N GLN A 748 0.03 -16.45 59.07
CA GLN A 748 -1.31 -16.93 58.72
C GLN A 748 -1.34 -18.47 58.65
N TYR A 749 -0.96 -19.10 59.77
CA TYR A 749 -0.59 -20.52 59.85
C TYR A 749 -1.63 -21.50 59.28
N LYS A 750 -2.93 -21.29 59.55
CA LYS A 750 -4.02 -22.14 59.02
C LYS A 750 -4.09 -22.07 57.49
N LEU A 751 -4.12 -20.86 56.93
CA LEU A 751 -4.18 -20.64 55.48
C LEU A 751 -2.90 -21.15 54.79
N ALA A 752 -1.73 -21.00 55.42
CA ALA A 752 -0.48 -21.58 54.93
C ALA A 752 -0.57 -23.11 54.83
N ALA A 753 -1.02 -23.79 55.90
CA ALA A 753 -1.18 -25.24 55.92
C ALA A 753 -2.16 -25.75 54.84
N ASP A 754 -3.32 -25.09 54.69
CA ASP A 754 -4.30 -25.41 53.65
C ASP A 754 -3.73 -25.23 52.23
N THR A 755 -2.87 -24.21 52.05
CA THR A 755 -2.24 -23.92 50.76
C THR A 755 -1.16 -24.94 50.41
N PHE A 756 -0.34 -25.37 51.38
CA PHE A 756 0.60 -26.48 51.19
C PHE A 756 -0.12 -27.82 50.93
N ILE A 757 -1.30 -28.04 51.53
CA ILE A 757 -2.15 -29.20 51.20
C ILE A 757 -2.62 -29.16 49.75
N LYS A 758 -2.90 -27.98 49.17
CA LYS A 758 -3.21 -27.84 47.73
C LYS A 758 -2.00 -28.16 46.86
N ALA A 759 -0.81 -27.65 47.20
CA ALA A 759 0.44 -27.98 46.49
C ALA A 759 0.72 -29.49 46.48
N LEU A 760 0.53 -30.18 47.61
CA LEU A 760 0.79 -31.62 47.76
C LEU A 760 -0.14 -32.55 46.93
N LYS A 761 -1.18 -32.01 46.28
CA LYS A 761 -2.05 -32.75 45.35
C LYS A 761 -1.40 -32.95 43.97
N TYR A 762 -0.35 -32.20 43.66
CA TYR A 762 0.34 -32.26 42.38
C TYR A 762 1.44 -33.32 42.36
N PRO A 763 1.80 -33.86 41.18
CA PRO A 763 2.99 -34.70 41.05
C PRO A 763 4.25 -33.85 41.23
N ILE A 764 5.03 -34.17 42.26
CA ILE A 764 6.30 -33.50 42.61
C ILE A 764 7.36 -34.57 42.92
N PRO A 765 8.64 -34.35 42.55
CA PRO A 765 9.77 -35.21 42.96
C PRO A 765 9.81 -35.47 44.47
N LYS A 766 10.22 -36.69 44.87
CA LYS A 766 10.25 -37.13 46.29
C LYS A 766 10.88 -36.10 47.24
N CYS A 767 12.05 -35.58 46.90
CA CYS A 767 12.78 -34.65 47.78
C CYS A 767 12.15 -33.25 47.83
N GLN A 768 11.51 -32.78 46.75
CA GLN A 768 10.69 -31.56 46.78
C GLN A 768 9.41 -31.76 47.60
N ARG A 769 8.78 -32.94 47.52
CA ARG A 769 7.64 -33.31 48.39
C ARG A 769 8.03 -33.31 49.87
N ALA A 770 9.22 -33.82 50.22
CA ALA A 770 9.71 -33.80 51.59
C ALA A 770 9.82 -32.36 52.14
N TRP A 771 10.39 -31.42 51.37
CA TRP A 771 10.44 -30.01 51.75
C TRP A 771 9.06 -29.35 51.91
N LEU A 772 8.15 -29.62 50.97
CA LEU A 772 6.78 -29.11 51.04
C LEU A 772 5.99 -29.65 52.26
N LEU A 773 6.29 -30.87 52.70
CA LEU A 773 5.75 -31.46 53.92
C LEU A 773 6.36 -30.83 55.19
N ILE A 774 7.64 -30.44 55.17
CA ILE A 774 8.28 -29.66 56.25
C ILE A 774 7.62 -28.29 56.37
N ASP A 775 7.41 -27.57 55.27
CA ASP A 775 6.75 -26.26 55.26
C ASP A 775 5.29 -26.37 55.77
N LYS A 776 4.58 -27.42 55.36
CA LYS A 776 3.27 -27.79 55.93
C LYS A 776 3.34 -28.07 57.44
N ALA A 777 4.34 -28.81 57.91
CA ALA A 777 4.50 -29.13 59.34
C ALA A 777 4.81 -27.87 60.17
N LYS A 778 5.62 -26.94 59.65
CA LYS A 778 5.87 -25.60 60.23
C LYS A 778 4.57 -24.81 60.38
N ALA A 779 3.76 -24.76 59.32
CA ALA A 779 2.44 -24.12 59.35
C ALA A 779 1.50 -24.77 60.36
N LEU A 780 1.40 -26.10 60.40
CA LEU A 780 0.54 -26.82 61.34
C LEU A 780 0.98 -26.61 62.79
N THR A 781 2.28 -26.63 63.07
CA THR A 781 2.86 -26.32 64.39
C THR A 781 2.48 -24.91 64.86
N GLY A 782 2.66 -23.90 64.00
CA GLY A 782 2.25 -22.51 64.31
C GLY A 782 0.73 -22.34 64.51
N SER A 783 -0.09 -23.21 63.92
CA SER A 783 -1.54 -23.25 64.12
C SER A 783 -2.00 -24.04 65.36
N ASN A 784 -1.06 -24.58 66.15
CA ASN A 784 -1.27 -25.50 67.27
C ASN A 784 -1.94 -26.86 66.90
N ALA A 785 -1.85 -27.26 65.63
CA ALA A 785 -2.41 -28.53 65.12
C ALA A 785 -1.42 -29.70 65.28
N LYS A 786 -1.05 -30.01 66.53
CA LYS A 786 0.06 -30.93 66.87
C LYS A 786 -0.02 -32.31 66.20
N GLU A 787 -1.18 -32.97 66.21
CA GLU A 787 -1.34 -34.30 65.61
C GLU A 787 -1.12 -34.28 64.08
N SER A 788 -1.66 -33.28 63.39
CA SER A 788 -1.48 -33.10 61.95
C SER A 788 -0.05 -32.75 61.57
N ALA A 789 0.66 -31.97 62.41
CA ALA A 789 2.08 -31.69 62.23
C ALA A 789 2.92 -32.97 62.35
N LEU A 790 2.69 -33.78 63.39
CA LEU A 790 3.36 -35.07 63.58
C LEU A 790 3.09 -36.05 62.41
N MET A 791 1.87 -36.11 61.88
CA MET A 791 1.56 -36.91 60.70
C MET A 791 2.39 -36.48 59.46
N ALA A 792 2.48 -35.17 59.20
CA ALA A 792 3.30 -34.67 58.09
C ALA A 792 4.80 -34.97 58.29
N MET A 793 5.31 -34.85 59.52
CA MET A 793 6.70 -35.18 59.86
C MET A 793 7.01 -36.67 59.72
N ASN A 794 6.06 -37.56 60.02
CA ASN A 794 6.23 -39.00 59.79
C ASN A 794 6.37 -39.29 58.29
N GLU A 795 5.55 -38.69 57.43
CA GLU A 795 5.66 -38.81 55.97
C GLU A 795 7.04 -38.35 55.45
N VAL A 796 7.60 -37.26 55.99
CA VAL A 796 8.98 -36.83 55.68
C VAL A 796 10.01 -37.89 56.08
N ASN A 797 9.86 -38.52 57.25
CA ASN A 797 10.79 -39.54 57.73
C ASN A 797 10.79 -40.85 56.91
N GLU A 798 9.70 -41.13 56.21
CA GLU A 798 9.64 -42.22 55.23
C GLU A 798 10.33 -41.84 53.93
N ILE A 799 10.03 -40.65 53.38
CA ILE A 799 10.50 -40.21 52.06
C ILE A 799 12.00 -39.83 52.07
N LYS A 800 12.52 -39.22 53.14
CA LYS A 800 13.89 -38.65 53.19
C LYS A 800 15.01 -39.67 52.95
N LYS A 801 14.74 -40.97 53.15
CA LYS A 801 15.69 -42.07 52.94
C LYS A 801 16.11 -42.24 51.48
N ASP A 802 15.27 -41.76 50.55
CA ASP A 802 15.49 -41.86 49.10
C ASP A 802 16.13 -40.58 48.50
N CYS A 803 16.68 -39.69 49.34
CA CYS A 803 17.23 -38.41 48.93
C CYS A 803 18.73 -38.31 49.25
N ASP A 804 19.57 -38.15 48.22
CA ASP A 804 20.96 -37.71 48.38
C ASP A 804 20.97 -36.24 48.85
N LEU A 805 21.30 -36.03 50.12
CA LEU A 805 21.20 -34.74 50.82
C LEU A 805 22.58 -34.30 51.34
N THR A 806 23.50 -33.96 50.44
CA THR A 806 24.83 -33.46 50.83
C THR A 806 24.82 -32.03 51.35
N ASP A 807 23.84 -31.21 50.94
CA ASP A 807 23.82 -29.76 51.25
C ASP A 807 22.54 -29.27 51.98
N PHE A 808 21.56 -30.14 52.23
CA PHE A 808 20.22 -29.73 52.70
C PHE A 808 19.74 -30.53 53.92
N ASN A 809 19.82 -29.90 55.10
CA ASN A 809 19.68 -30.55 56.40
C ASN A 809 18.21 -30.71 56.86
N ILE A 810 17.46 -31.57 56.16
CA ILE A 810 16.08 -31.95 56.50
C ILE A 810 15.93 -32.44 57.95
N ASP A 811 16.96 -33.11 58.49
CA ASP A 811 16.94 -33.61 59.85
C ASP A 811 16.99 -32.50 60.91
N GLN A 812 17.77 -31.44 60.68
CA GLN A 812 17.75 -30.27 61.56
C GLN A 812 16.36 -29.62 61.63
N GLU A 813 15.68 -29.48 60.49
CA GLU A 813 14.31 -28.93 60.41
C GLU A 813 13.28 -29.81 61.13
N LEU A 814 13.41 -31.14 61.01
CA LEU A 814 12.58 -32.08 61.78
C LEU A 814 12.87 -32.00 63.28
N GLY A 815 14.12 -31.81 63.69
CA GLY A 815 14.50 -31.60 65.09
C GLY A 815 13.87 -30.34 65.69
N ASP A 816 13.92 -29.22 64.95
CA ASP A 816 13.30 -27.94 65.34
C ASP A 816 11.77 -28.05 65.46
N LEU A 817 11.14 -28.79 64.55
CA LEU A 817 9.72 -29.11 64.62
C LEU A 817 9.35 -29.99 65.82
N TYR A 818 10.14 -31.02 66.13
CA TYR A 818 9.89 -31.83 67.33
C TYR A 818 10.08 -31.04 68.63
N LEU A 819 11.07 -30.15 68.70
CA LEU A 819 11.33 -29.30 69.87
C LEU A 819 10.18 -28.31 70.10
N SER A 820 9.70 -27.66 69.04
CA SER A 820 8.57 -26.71 69.10
C SER A 820 7.23 -27.39 69.41
N LEU A 821 7.01 -28.64 68.98
CA LEU A 821 5.87 -29.47 69.39
C LEU A 821 6.00 -30.06 70.80
N GLY A 822 7.12 -29.83 71.51
CA GLY A 822 7.39 -30.32 72.85
C GLY A 822 7.77 -31.80 72.94
N ASP A 823 8.10 -32.44 71.81
CA ASP A 823 8.47 -33.86 71.73
C ASP A 823 9.99 -34.04 71.93
N VAL A 824 10.50 -33.45 73.03
CA VAL A 824 11.92 -33.10 73.24
C VAL A 824 12.88 -34.30 73.10
N ARG A 825 12.45 -35.52 73.48
CA ARG A 825 13.28 -36.73 73.33
C ARG A 825 13.60 -37.06 71.87
N LYS A 826 12.66 -36.82 70.93
CA LYS A 826 12.90 -37.04 69.49
C LYS A 826 13.81 -35.97 68.92
N ALA A 827 13.60 -34.70 69.30
CA ALA A 827 14.46 -33.58 68.91
C ALA A 827 15.92 -33.82 69.35
N LEU A 828 16.13 -34.22 70.62
CA LEU A 828 17.44 -34.55 71.17
C LEU A 828 18.15 -35.64 70.36
N ASN A 829 17.46 -36.73 70.02
CA ASN A 829 18.04 -37.82 69.24
C ASN A 829 18.47 -37.38 67.83
N ILE A 830 17.64 -36.57 67.16
CA ILE A 830 17.93 -36.07 65.81
C ILE A 830 19.09 -35.08 65.83
N PHE A 831 19.11 -34.09 66.74
CA PHE A 831 20.22 -33.16 66.85
C PHE A 831 21.55 -33.86 67.19
N ASN A 832 21.52 -34.91 68.00
CA ASN A 832 22.70 -35.73 68.29
C ASN A 832 23.22 -36.54 67.08
N GLN A 833 22.37 -36.85 66.10
CA GLN A 833 22.80 -37.45 64.83
C GLN A 833 23.40 -36.37 63.91
N VAL A 834 22.69 -35.24 63.75
CA VAL A 834 23.08 -34.14 62.84
C VAL A 834 24.41 -33.48 63.26
N ILE A 835 24.67 -33.32 64.55
CA ILE A 835 25.91 -32.68 65.03
C ILE A 835 27.18 -33.50 64.69
N GLN A 836 27.04 -34.82 64.50
CA GLN A 836 28.15 -35.71 64.13
C GLN A 836 28.55 -35.58 62.66
N THR A 837 27.59 -35.31 61.78
CA THR A 837 27.81 -35.17 60.32
C THR A 837 28.08 -33.74 59.89
N THR A 838 27.69 -32.74 60.70
CA THR A 838 28.00 -31.33 60.44
C THR A 838 29.52 -31.10 60.41
N THR A 839 30.03 -30.32 59.46
CA THR A 839 31.45 -29.96 59.35
C THR A 839 31.73 -28.56 59.89
N GLU A 840 30.92 -27.56 59.50
CA GLU A 840 31.08 -26.16 59.87
C GLU A 840 30.95 -25.87 61.38
N SER A 841 31.82 -25.00 61.90
CA SER A 841 31.88 -24.63 63.32
C SER A 841 30.65 -23.85 63.79
N SER A 842 30.16 -22.89 62.99
CA SER A 842 28.99 -22.07 63.36
C SER A 842 27.71 -22.91 63.49
N ASN A 843 27.47 -23.82 62.54
CA ASN A 843 26.32 -24.72 62.57
C ASN A 843 26.40 -25.71 63.74
N LYS A 844 27.60 -26.18 64.11
CA LYS A 844 27.81 -26.95 65.34
C LYS A 844 27.43 -26.18 66.59
N ASN A 845 27.77 -24.90 66.70
CA ASN A 845 27.44 -24.09 67.87
C ASN A 845 25.91 -23.89 68.01
N SER A 846 25.23 -23.63 66.88
CA SER A 846 23.76 -23.59 66.81
C SER A 846 23.11 -24.91 67.29
N LEU A 847 23.62 -26.05 66.82
CA LEU A 847 23.14 -27.38 67.23
C LEU A 847 23.44 -27.68 68.71
N LYS A 848 24.61 -27.29 69.24
CA LYS A 848 24.92 -27.42 70.68
C LYS A 848 23.94 -26.63 71.54
N LEU A 849 23.53 -25.44 71.11
CA LEU A 849 22.59 -24.60 71.85
C LEU A 849 21.18 -25.24 71.90
N LYS A 850 20.72 -25.80 70.78
CA LYS A 850 19.47 -26.58 70.70
C LYS A 850 19.53 -27.87 71.53
N LEU A 851 20.68 -28.55 71.56
CA LEU A 851 20.91 -29.70 72.44
C LEU A 851 20.83 -29.27 73.92
N ALA A 852 21.47 -28.17 74.31
CA ALA A 852 21.42 -27.65 75.67
C ALA A 852 19.99 -27.32 76.11
N GLU A 853 19.18 -26.74 75.23
CA GLU A 853 17.74 -26.51 75.46
C GLU A 853 16.96 -27.83 75.61
N CYS A 854 17.23 -28.83 74.77
CA CYS A 854 16.62 -30.17 74.90
C CYS A 854 16.97 -30.83 76.23
N TYR A 855 18.23 -30.74 76.68
CA TYR A 855 18.65 -31.27 77.99
C TYR A 855 17.96 -30.52 79.14
N TRP A 856 17.83 -29.19 79.05
CA TRP A 856 17.13 -28.38 80.04
C TRP A 856 15.67 -28.82 80.20
N ARG A 857 14.93 -28.91 79.08
CA ARG A 857 13.51 -29.34 79.06
C ARG A 857 13.29 -30.81 79.46
N LEU A 858 14.35 -31.61 79.56
CA LEU A 858 14.32 -33.00 80.05
C LEU A 858 14.80 -33.14 81.50
N ASP A 859 14.94 -32.03 82.23
CA ASP A 859 15.45 -31.92 83.60
C ASP A 859 16.91 -32.39 83.78
N LYS A 860 17.66 -32.52 82.68
CA LYS A 860 19.08 -32.86 82.66
C LYS A 860 19.93 -31.59 82.77
N LYS A 861 19.82 -30.94 83.92
CA LYS A 861 20.39 -29.60 84.15
C LYS A 861 21.92 -29.56 84.03
N GLU A 862 22.61 -30.61 84.46
CA GLU A 862 24.07 -30.73 84.34
C GLU A 862 24.53 -30.86 82.87
N ASP A 863 23.92 -31.76 82.10
CA ASP A 863 24.17 -31.93 80.65
C ASP A 863 23.94 -30.60 79.88
N SER A 864 22.89 -29.87 80.26
CA SER A 864 22.54 -28.56 79.67
C SER A 864 23.57 -27.47 79.98
N LEU A 865 23.91 -27.28 81.25
CA LEU A 865 24.91 -26.29 81.69
C LEU A 865 26.31 -26.62 81.15
N ALA A 866 26.66 -27.90 81.02
CA ALA A 866 27.92 -28.31 80.40
C ALA A 866 28.02 -27.83 78.93
N LEU A 867 26.94 -27.95 78.16
CA LEU A 867 26.90 -27.45 76.77
C LEU A 867 26.90 -25.93 76.70
N TYR A 868 26.16 -25.21 77.54
CA TYR A 868 26.22 -23.75 77.56
C TYR A 868 27.62 -23.23 77.94
N ASN A 869 28.28 -23.83 78.93
CA ASN A 869 29.66 -23.50 79.27
C ASN A 869 30.64 -23.79 78.11
N GLN A 870 30.45 -24.91 77.38
CA GLN A 870 31.25 -25.19 76.18
C GLN A 870 31.05 -24.16 75.06
N ILE A 871 29.87 -23.56 74.93
CA ILE A 871 29.60 -22.49 73.97
C ILE A 871 30.18 -21.16 74.48
N MET A 872 30.05 -20.86 75.77
CA MET A 872 30.58 -19.65 76.40
C MET A 872 32.12 -19.60 76.42
N SER A 873 32.79 -20.76 76.45
CA SER A 873 34.26 -20.87 76.33
C SER A 873 34.80 -20.68 74.91
N LEU A 874 33.96 -20.40 73.92
CA LEU A 874 34.38 -20.07 72.56
C LEU A 874 34.86 -18.61 72.49
N ASN A 875 35.90 -18.34 71.71
CA ASN A 875 36.32 -16.97 71.36
C ASN A 875 35.40 -16.34 70.29
N ASP A 876 34.09 -16.59 70.37
CA ASP A 876 33.06 -16.03 69.48
C ASP A 876 32.10 -15.15 70.29
N PRO A 877 32.13 -13.81 70.11
CA PRO A 877 31.31 -12.89 70.89
C PRO A 877 29.79 -13.09 70.75
N PHE A 878 29.31 -13.60 69.61
CA PHE A 878 27.87 -13.81 69.39
C PHE A 878 27.40 -15.04 70.16
N TRP A 879 28.05 -16.19 69.92
CA TRP A 879 27.65 -17.45 70.55
C TRP A 879 27.85 -17.44 72.07
N SER A 880 28.93 -16.82 72.56
CA SER A 880 29.21 -16.76 74.00
C SER A 880 28.23 -15.85 74.76
N ASN A 881 27.84 -14.71 74.17
CA ASN A 881 26.82 -13.84 74.77
C ASN A 881 25.44 -14.51 74.77
N LEU A 882 25.06 -15.17 73.67
CA LEU A 882 23.77 -15.87 73.56
C LEU A 882 23.68 -17.06 74.54
N ALA A 883 24.76 -17.83 74.72
CA ALA A 883 24.81 -18.90 75.71
C ALA A 883 24.70 -18.35 77.15
N LYS A 884 25.36 -17.23 77.43
CA LYS A 884 25.28 -16.55 78.73
C LYS A 884 23.85 -16.05 79.01
N GLU A 885 23.22 -15.38 78.05
CA GLU A 885 21.84 -14.89 78.19
C GLU A 885 20.86 -16.04 78.51
N ARG A 886 21.01 -17.19 77.85
CA ARG A 886 20.23 -18.40 78.18
C ARG A 886 20.52 -18.97 79.58
N MET A 887 21.77 -18.92 80.04
CA MET A 887 22.12 -19.30 81.41
C MET A 887 21.53 -18.34 82.46
N ASP A 888 21.55 -17.03 82.16
CA ASP A 888 21.00 -15.98 83.03
C ASP A 888 19.46 -16.09 83.12
N GLU A 889 18.75 -16.37 82.00
CA GLU A 889 17.31 -16.73 82.00
C GLU A 889 17.03 -17.96 82.89
N ILE A 890 17.82 -19.02 82.73
CA ILE A 890 17.73 -20.28 83.50
C ILE A 890 17.93 -20.04 85.01
N GLN A 891 18.84 -19.12 85.38
CA GLN A 891 19.10 -18.73 86.75
C GLN A 891 17.90 -17.95 87.33
N PHE A 892 17.37 -16.99 86.57
CA PHE A 892 16.26 -16.13 86.98
C PHE A 892 14.94 -16.90 87.21
N ASP A 893 14.61 -17.86 86.33
CA ASP A 893 13.42 -18.73 86.50
C ASP A 893 13.51 -19.61 87.76
N LYS A 894 14.74 -20.04 88.12
CA LYS A 894 15.01 -20.78 89.37
C LYS A 894 14.72 -19.92 90.59
N ASP A 895 15.23 -18.70 90.63
CA ASP A 895 15.10 -17.81 91.78
C ASP A 895 13.62 -17.41 91.96
N ASN A 896 12.89 -17.10 90.88
CA ASN A 896 11.44 -16.82 90.90
C ASN A 896 10.59 -18.00 91.40
N MET A 897 10.93 -19.23 91.01
CA MET A 897 10.26 -20.44 91.53
C MET A 897 10.52 -20.63 93.03
N THR A 898 11.70 -20.25 93.50
CA THR A 898 12.09 -20.35 94.91
C THR A 898 11.43 -19.26 95.77
N GLU A 899 11.23 -18.05 95.24
CA GLU A 899 10.43 -16.98 95.89
C GLU A 899 8.92 -17.26 95.91
N ARG A 900 8.39 -18.12 95.02
CA ARG A 900 6.96 -18.50 95.00
C ARG A 900 6.63 -19.74 95.84
N LEU A 901 7.65 -20.45 96.34
CA LEU A 901 7.53 -21.64 97.18
C LEU A 901 7.87 -21.38 98.66
N ASN A 902 8.39 -20.19 98.97
CA ASN A 902 8.55 -19.64 100.32
C ASN A 902 7.40 -18.66 100.64
#